data_AF-A0A9P7Y6X4-F1
#
_entry.id   AF-A0A9P7Y6X4-F1
#
_cell.length_a   1.000
_cell.length_b   1.000
_cell.length_c   1.000
_cell.angle_alpha   90.00
_cell.angle_beta   90.00
_cell.angle_gamma   90.00
#
_symmetry.space_group_name_H-M   'P 1'
#
loop_
_entity.id
_entity.type
_entity.pdbx_description
1 polymer ?
#
loop_
_entity_poly.entity_id
_entity_poly.type
_entity_poly.pdbx_seq_one_letter_code
_entity_poly.pdbx_strand_id
1 'polypeptide(L)'
;MERRQDGEEGFVDEKAGLLPQRVQDDVHGPERRMNHGRRGGMIIAVLFFLWWSFLAFPSIVSIGRLAVDEDEEVLGFDEITPSEKLVWHPCFGDLGTFKCARLTVAMDYHRPLNASSDNPKVHVALVLVPGVHERPNSFSTSPLLLNPGGPGGSGVDIALGLGRNLQRVVGLDQDIIGFDPRGIGATTPRADCFSYPIDDEHEEEDYVKGQFHRTIWADSGRFIGLVNSSDVALQKIDLRARAIGKLCLAKDALKGEDSIFRHLSTPTVARDMLSIVDAWDEWTDSLRYDATKVPHAIMKDIIDDEEHERVKRLDTKGKLVFWGFSYGTLLGATFASMFPDRVGRVVLDGVVDADHYVGPIWEGSLRDTDAVSNSFAKYCHEAAGACAIWRPNDTVSDISARMEQTMANIKDNPISLIDPDSKVPIVITYSDLKALLFGTLYAPTATFTAVAIIMDLLHRHLDEILTTIFRPPPNLELPAFCGPPQPASVYLNEAQAAIMCSDKRYQLNDTLPNINKHFESLASVSSYADVWLSLMLACDDWPIKAIDPPMRWDDHPANKNPPINTSFPLLFIGNTADPVTPLHAALKMARKFTDAGLIEQKSEGHCSLAAVSKCTISKVTQYFREGIVPSVPDIEDGGWETCDADEWPFHPFGTAGRDAEEGWATTRHAAPLARDDQFWAMTEIQEWIYNHFRFYGQVEPLKLTELMALEREYREVISRLEGEGLDDDGEEMPRVVGTEEDGEAAAEGSSRLFPD
;
A
#
# COMPACT_ATOMS: atom_id res chain seq x y z
N MET A 1 37.86 6.02 51.71
CA MET A 1 37.95 5.35 53.03
C MET A 1 36.67 5.66 53.77
N GLU A 2 35.87 4.67 54.15
CA GLU A 2 35.36 4.45 55.52
C GLU A 2 34.52 3.16 55.55
N ARG A 3 34.39 2.55 56.74
CA ARG A 3 33.82 1.21 56.95
C ARG A 3 32.64 1.25 57.91
N ARG A 4 31.68 0.32 57.72
CA ARG A 4 31.07 -0.59 58.72
C ARG A 4 30.07 -1.51 57.96
N GLN A 5 30.07 -2.85 58.01
CA GLN A 5 30.23 -3.86 59.09
C GLN A 5 29.13 -3.79 60.16
N ASP A 6 28.38 -4.84 60.54
CA ASP A 6 28.23 -6.28 60.13
C ASP A 6 26.76 -6.72 60.43
N GLY A 7 26.18 -7.87 60.03
CA GLY A 7 26.58 -8.99 59.15
C GLY A 7 25.79 -10.30 59.42
N GLU A 8 25.56 -11.13 58.38
CA GLU A 8 25.31 -12.61 58.39
C GLU A 8 23.98 -13.16 58.98
N GLU A 9 23.38 -14.30 58.56
CA GLU A 9 23.76 -15.48 57.74
C GLU A 9 22.59 -15.86 56.76
N GLY A 10 22.70 -16.61 55.65
CA GLY A 10 23.84 -17.18 54.91
C GLY A 10 23.43 -18.17 53.76
N PHE A 11 24.36 -18.44 52.82
CA PHE A 11 24.54 -19.67 51.98
C PHE A 11 23.46 -20.05 50.90
N VAL A 12 23.74 -20.36 49.61
CA VAL A 12 24.96 -20.63 48.79
C VAL A 12 24.80 -20.14 47.33
N ASP A 13 25.90 -19.80 46.66
CA ASP A 13 26.08 -19.46 45.24
C ASP A 13 26.65 -20.66 44.43
N GLU A 14 26.37 -20.78 43.13
CA GLU A 14 27.37 -21.27 42.15
C GLU A 14 26.95 -21.12 40.67
N LYS A 15 27.88 -20.61 39.84
CA LYS A 15 27.85 -20.66 38.37
C LYS A 15 28.88 -21.66 37.83
N ALA A 16 28.56 -22.23 36.67
CA ALA A 16 29.45 -22.79 35.64
C ALA A 16 30.04 -24.21 35.81
N GLY A 17 30.14 -24.94 34.68
CA GLY A 17 30.73 -26.28 34.54
C GLY A 17 29.89 -27.18 33.62
N LEU A 18 30.06 -27.11 32.29
CA LEU A 18 30.98 -27.93 31.47
C LEU A 18 30.44 -29.31 31.03
N LEU A 19 30.70 -29.60 29.74
CA LEU A 19 30.37 -30.78 28.92
C LEU A 19 30.59 -32.16 29.57
N PRO A 20 29.92 -33.20 29.02
CA PRO A 20 30.54 -34.52 28.89
C PRO A 20 30.56 -35.05 27.45
N GLN A 21 31.72 -35.59 27.03
CA GLN A 21 31.84 -36.50 25.88
C GLN A 21 32.12 -37.94 26.35
N ARG A 22 31.47 -38.89 25.68
CA ARG A 22 31.89 -40.27 25.31
C ARG A 22 32.70 -41.14 26.29
N VAL A 23 32.25 -42.40 26.40
CA VAL A 23 33.12 -43.60 26.28
C VAL A 23 32.43 -44.60 25.32
N GLN A 24 33.22 -45.39 24.58
CA GLN A 24 32.79 -46.42 23.62
C GLN A 24 32.61 -47.80 24.28
N ASP A 25 32.03 -48.79 23.57
CA ASP A 25 32.79 -49.98 23.14
C ASP A 25 32.01 -50.88 22.13
N ASP A 26 32.76 -51.63 21.32
CA ASP A 26 32.31 -52.44 20.17
C ASP A 26 31.78 -53.85 20.52
N VAL A 27 30.93 -54.45 19.67
CA VAL A 27 30.94 -55.91 19.35
C VAL A 27 30.50 -56.19 17.89
N HIS A 28 31.13 -57.20 17.28
CA HIS A 28 31.01 -57.72 15.89
C HIS A 28 29.62 -58.20 15.37
N GLY A 29 29.49 -58.28 14.03
CA GLY A 29 28.39 -58.95 13.31
C GLY A 29 28.62 -60.46 13.04
N PRO A 30 27.77 -61.11 12.21
CA PRO A 30 28.31 -61.69 10.95
C PRO A 30 27.34 -61.73 9.73
N GLU A 31 27.88 -62.20 8.60
CA GLU A 31 27.30 -62.24 7.23
C GLU A 31 26.12 -63.23 7.01
N ARG A 32 25.34 -63.03 5.92
CA ARG A 32 25.07 -64.11 4.91
C ARG A 32 24.41 -63.70 3.57
N ARG A 33 25.19 -63.85 2.50
CA ARG A 33 24.92 -64.41 1.14
C ARG A 33 23.75 -63.94 0.23
N MET A 34 24.14 -63.76 -1.04
CA MET A 34 23.37 -63.45 -2.25
C MET A 34 22.32 -64.51 -2.65
N ASN A 35 21.36 -64.10 -3.49
CA ASN A 35 21.03 -64.90 -4.69
C ASN A 35 20.55 -64.05 -5.89
N HIS A 36 20.77 -64.53 -7.11
CA HIS A 36 20.42 -63.85 -8.38
C HIS A 36 19.05 -64.28 -8.93
N GLY A 37 18.34 -63.36 -9.60
CA GLY A 37 17.08 -63.65 -10.32
C GLY A 37 16.81 -62.65 -11.44
N ARG A 38 17.47 -62.80 -12.58
CA ARG A 38 17.49 -61.82 -13.69
C ARG A 38 16.59 -62.26 -14.84
N ARG A 39 15.60 -61.43 -15.24
CA ARG A 39 14.97 -61.24 -16.58
C ARG A 39 13.46 -60.91 -16.46
N GLY A 40 13.04 -59.77 -17.00
CA GLY A 40 11.62 -59.39 -17.14
C GLY A 40 11.35 -57.92 -17.52
N GLY A 41 12.18 -56.99 -17.06
CA GLY A 41 11.88 -55.54 -17.10
C GLY A 41 12.36 -54.71 -18.31
N MET A 42 12.59 -55.30 -19.49
CA MET A 42 13.20 -54.56 -20.63
C MET A 42 12.28 -54.32 -21.84
N ILE A 43 11.02 -54.77 -21.79
CA ILE A 43 10.03 -54.57 -22.87
C ILE A 43 9.03 -53.46 -22.51
N ILE A 44 8.74 -53.25 -21.23
CA ILE A 44 7.76 -52.24 -20.76
C ILE A 44 8.31 -50.81 -20.93
N ALA A 45 9.61 -50.59 -20.65
CA ALA A 45 10.23 -49.26 -20.75
C ALA A 45 10.24 -48.68 -22.17
N VAL A 46 10.41 -49.54 -23.20
CA VAL A 46 10.45 -49.09 -24.61
C VAL A 46 9.07 -48.66 -25.11
N LEU A 47 8.00 -49.34 -24.67
CA LEU A 47 6.63 -48.98 -25.04
C LEU A 47 6.18 -47.68 -24.35
N PHE A 48 6.59 -47.43 -23.11
CA PHE A 48 6.32 -46.16 -22.43
C PHE A 48 7.04 -44.98 -23.11
N PHE A 49 8.31 -45.16 -23.51
CA PHE A 49 9.09 -44.12 -24.18
C PHE A 49 8.53 -43.78 -25.58
N LEU A 50 8.07 -44.79 -26.34
CA LEU A 50 7.44 -44.58 -27.65
C LEU A 50 6.05 -43.92 -27.56
N TRP A 51 5.29 -44.15 -26.48
CA TRP A 51 4.02 -43.45 -26.24
C TRP A 51 4.24 -41.98 -25.85
N TRP A 52 5.23 -41.70 -24.99
CA TRP A 52 5.61 -40.35 -24.60
C TRP A 52 6.16 -39.52 -25.78
N SER A 53 6.96 -40.15 -26.65
CA SER A 53 7.56 -39.52 -27.84
C SER A 53 6.54 -39.10 -28.90
N PHE A 54 5.32 -39.65 -28.90
CA PHE A 54 4.30 -39.37 -29.92
C PHE A 54 3.30 -38.27 -29.55
N LEU A 55 3.39 -37.72 -28.34
CA LEU A 55 2.60 -36.57 -27.87
C LEU A 55 3.43 -35.29 -27.72
N ALA A 56 4.73 -35.34 -28.01
CA ALA A 56 5.65 -34.21 -27.89
C ALA A 56 6.17 -33.71 -29.26
N PHE A 57 5.38 -32.84 -29.90
CA PHE A 57 5.76 -31.94 -31.02
C PHE A 57 6.09 -32.58 -32.39
N PRO A 58 6.07 -31.83 -33.53
CA PRO A 58 5.90 -30.37 -33.67
C PRO A 58 4.84 -29.88 -34.70
N SER A 59 4.49 -28.60 -34.61
CA SER A 59 4.27 -27.75 -35.80
C SER A 59 4.58 -26.30 -35.48
N ILE A 60 5.80 -25.88 -35.86
CA ILE A 60 6.31 -24.52 -35.75
C ILE A 60 5.71 -23.66 -36.86
N VAL A 61 5.07 -22.55 -36.49
CA VAL A 61 5.03 -21.33 -37.32
C VAL A 61 5.39 -20.16 -36.41
N SER A 62 6.39 -19.40 -36.84
CA SER A 62 7.07 -18.38 -36.03
C SER A 62 6.24 -17.09 -35.86
N ILE A 63 6.10 -16.64 -34.62
CA ILE A 63 6.18 -15.23 -34.24
C ILE A 63 7.10 -15.18 -33.00
N GLY A 64 8.09 -14.31 -33.00
CA GLY A 64 9.25 -14.43 -32.11
C GLY A 64 8.94 -14.15 -30.63
N ARG A 65 9.23 -15.12 -29.76
CA ARG A 65 9.65 -14.82 -28.39
C ARG A 65 11.06 -14.23 -28.45
N LEU A 66 11.30 -13.14 -27.73
CA LEU A 66 12.65 -12.73 -27.36
C LEU A 66 13.30 -13.88 -26.60
N ALA A 67 14.54 -14.21 -26.93
CA ALA A 67 15.33 -15.13 -26.13
C ALA A 67 15.61 -14.45 -24.77
N VAL A 68 15.17 -15.10 -23.70
CA VAL A 68 15.69 -14.88 -22.34
C VAL A 68 16.78 -15.93 -22.18
N ASP A 69 17.99 -15.52 -21.82
CA ASP A 69 19.05 -16.47 -21.48
C ASP A 69 18.66 -17.21 -20.20
N GLU A 70 18.79 -18.54 -20.19
CA GLU A 70 18.38 -19.40 -19.05
C GLU A 70 19.34 -19.31 -17.84
N ASP A 71 20.33 -18.42 -17.88
CA ASP A 71 21.42 -18.28 -16.89
C ASP A 71 21.38 -16.96 -16.08
N GLU A 72 20.39 -16.06 -16.25
CA GLU A 72 20.29 -14.85 -15.43
C GLU A 72 19.70 -15.14 -14.03
N GLU A 73 20.56 -15.12 -13.01
CA GLU A 73 20.23 -15.25 -11.58
C GLU A 73 19.22 -14.17 -11.14
N VAL A 74 18.17 -14.57 -10.41
CA VAL A 74 17.08 -13.67 -9.99
C VAL A 74 17.52 -12.87 -8.76
N LEU A 75 17.92 -11.62 -8.95
CA LEU A 75 18.54 -10.82 -7.89
C LEU A 75 17.54 -10.12 -6.97
N GLY A 76 17.85 -10.09 -5.68
CA GLY A 76 17.31 -9.15 -4.70
C GLY A 76 17.94 -7.75 -4.83
N PHE A 77 17.29 -6.73 -4.27
CA PHE A 77 17.84 -5.36 -4.31
C PHE A 77 19.17 -5.22 -3.55
N ASP A 78 19.36 -6.01 -2.51
CA ASP A 78 20.59 -6.12 -1.72
C ASP A 78 21.78 -6.66 -2.55
N GLU A 79 21.52 -7.55 -3.51
CA GLU A 79 22.52 -8.13 -4.40
C GLU A 79 22.88 -7.20 -5.59
N ILE A 80 21.99 -6.27 -5.93
CA ILE A 80 22.22 -5.27 -6.99
C ILE A 80 23.21 -4.20 -6.50
N THR A 81 24.35 -4.09 -7.19
CA THR A 81 25.36 -3.05 -6.94
C THR A 81 24.83 -1.67 -7.37
N PRO A 82 24.79 -0.66 -6.48
CA PRO A 82 24.36 0.69 -6.86
C PRO A 82 25.27 1.37 -7.87
N SER A 83 24.69 2.18 -8.75
CA SER A 83 25.39 2.86 -9.84
C SER A 83 24.83 4.28 -10.06
N GLU A 84 25.68 5.22 -10.49
CA GLU A 84 25.26 6.58 -10.89
C GLU A 84 24.56 6.60 -12.26
N LYS A 85 24.55 5.47 -12.98
CA LYS A 85 23.80 5.22 -14.22
C LYS A 85 22.86 4.03 -14.04
N LEU A 86 21.76 3.99 -14.80
CA LEU A 86 20.88 2.82 -14.80
C LEU A 86 21.60 1.58 -15.36
N VAL A 87 21.73 0.57 -14.51
CA VAL A 87 22.13 -0.79 -14.87
C VAL A 87 20.98 -1.68 -14.41
N TRP A 88 20.29 -2.29 -15.37
CA TRP A 88 19.10 -3.09 -15.12
C TRP A 88 19.45 -4.57 -15.07
N HIS A 89 19.04 -5.23 -13.99
CA HIS A 89 19.17 -6.67 -13.77
C HIS A 89 17.79 -7.31 -13.75
N PRO A 90 17.60 -8.57 -14.17
CA PRO A 90 16.38 -9.31 -13.86
C PRO A 90 16.20 -9.44 -12.35
N CYS A 91 14.95 -9.35 -11.91
CA CYS A 91 14.56 -9.48 -10.51
C CYS A 91 13.13 -10.03 -10.42
N PHE A 92 12.77 -10.60 -9.27
CA PHE A 92 11.42 -11.11 -9.01
C PHE A 92 10.86 -12.05 -10.09
N GLY A 93 11.72 -12.95 -10.63
CA GLY A 93 11.38 -13.81 -11.77
C GLY A 93 10.15 -14.69 -11.57
N ASP A 94 9.86 -15.10 -10.33
CA ASP A 94 8.64 -15.83 -9.96
C ASP A 94 7.36 -14.99 -10.07
N LEU A 95 7.46 -13.66 -9.95
CA LEU A 95 6.35 -12.71 -10.08
C LEU A 95 6.18 -12.20 -11.52
N GLY A 96 7.23 -12.25 -12.34
CA GLY A 96 7.17 -11.90 -13.75
C GLY A 96 8.47 -11.35 -14.33
N THR A 97 8.38 -10.84 -15.56
CA THR A 97 9.52 -10.26 -16.30
C THR A 97 9.81 -8.83 -15.88
N PHE A 98 10.20 -8.62 -14.63
CA PHE A 98 10.63 -7.34 -14.09
C PHE A 98 12.14 -7.12 -14.27
N LYS A 99 12.56 -5.85 -14.21
CA LYS A 99 13.98 -5.49 -14.08
C LYS A 99 14.17 -4.51 -12.94
N CYS A 100 15.27 -4.64 -12.21
CA CYS A 100 15.59 -3.80 -11.06
C CYS A 100 16.91 -3.06 -11.26
N ALA A 101 17.01 -1.88 -10.66
CA ALA A 101 18.22 -1.05 -10.64
C ALA A 101 18.31 -0.28 -9.31
N ARG A 102 19.54 0.10 -8.91
CA ARG A 102 19.78 0.98 -7.77
C ARG A 102 20.50 2.25 -8.22
N LEU A 103 19.72 3.28 -8.52
CA LEU A 103 20.23 4.57 -9.02
C LEU A 103 20.79 5.39 -7.87
N THR A 104 22.05 5.77 -7.99
CA THR A 104 22.76 6.59 -7.00
C THR A 104 22.50 8.06 -7.27
N VAL A 105 21.90 8.74 -6.28
CA VAL A 105 21.63 10.17 -6.26
C VAL A 105 22.31 10.83 -5.06
N ALA A 106 22.41 12.16 -5.07
CA ALA A 106 22.98 12.89 -3.94
C ALA A 106 22.05 12.79 -2.71
N MET A 107 22.63 12.54 -1.53
CA MET A 107 21.90 12.73 -0.26
C MET A 107 21.47 14.20 -0.14
N ASP A 108 22.43 15.09 -0.30
CA ASP A 108 22.31 16.55 -0.17
C ASP A 108 22.59 17.20 -1.53
N TYR A 109 21.59 17.85 -2.13
CA TYR A 109 21.76 18.50 -3.44
C TYR A 109 22.54 19.82 -3.39
N HIS A 110 22.90 20.35 -2.21
CA HIS A 110 23.93 21.39 -2.09
C HIS A 110 25.35 20.81 -2.19
N ARG A 111 25.50 19.49 -2.03
CA ARG A 111 26.75 18.70 -2.17
C ARG A 111 26.59 17.63 -3.26
N PRO A 112 26.48 18.02 -4.55
CA PRO A 112 26.20 17.09 -5.64
C PRO A 112 27.29 16.02 -5.79
N LEU A 113 26.92 14.85 -6.31
CA LEU A 113 27.76 13.63 -6.37
C LEU A 113 29.20 13.88 -6.82
N ASN A 114 29.41 14.71 -7.84
CA ASN A 114 30.72 15.01 -8.43
C ASN A 114 31.60 16.01 -7.64
N ALA A 115 31.14 16.53 -6.51
CA ALA A 115 31.88 17.52 -5.71
C ALA A 115 32.99 16.93 -4.82
N SER A 116 32.87 15.65 -4.42
CA SER A 116 33.85 14.93 -3.58
C SER A 116 33.69 13.41 -3.73
N SER A 117 34.76 12.65 -3.46
CA SER A 117 34.69 11.18 -3.38
C SER A 117 33.83 10.68 -2.22
N ASP A 118 33.76 11.47 -1.15
CA ASP A 118 33.24 11.05 0.16
C ASP A 118 31.82 11.58 0.42
N ASN A 119 31.14 12.06 -0.63
CA ASN A 119 29.78 12.60 -0.51
C ASN A 119 28.79 11.53 -0.04
N PRO A 120 27.88 11.82 0.91
CA PRO A 120 26.79 10.91 1.26
C PRO A 120 25.85 10.68 0.08
N LYS A 121 25.43 9.43 -0.10
CA LYS A 121 24.66 8.95 -1.26
C LYS A 121 23.33 8.36 -0.81
N VAL A 122 22.34 8.44 -1.70
CA VAL A 122 21.12 7.63 -1.63
C VAL A 122 21.10 6.72 -2.84
N HIS A 123 20.79 5.45 -2.65
CA HIS A 123 20.67 4.45 -3.71
C HIS A 123 19.19 4.10 -3.87
N VAL A 124 18.54 4.84 -4.77
CA VAL A 124 17.11 4.73 -5.08
C VAL A 124 16.83 3.39 -5.74
N ALA A 125 15.98 2.57 -5.11
CA ALA A 125 15.50 1.32 -5.67
C ALA A 125 14.45 1.60 -6.75
N LEU A 126 14.66 0.98 -7.91
CA LEU A 126 13.81 1.10 -9.10
C LEU A 126 13.40 -0.29 -9.57
N VAL A 127 12.12 -0.46 -9.88
CA VAL A 127 11.62 -1.61 -10.65
C VAL A 127 10.99 -1.10 -11.95
N LEU A 128 11.46 -1.66 -13.06
CA LEU A 128 10.91 -1.48 -14.40
C LEU A 128 9.97 -2.63 -14.71
N VAL A 129 8.75 -2.29 -15.09
CA VAL A 129 7.77 -3.16 -15.75
C VAL A 129 7.89 -2.91 -17.25
N PRO A 130 8.55 -3.80 -18.01
CA PRO A 130 8.83 -3.53 -19.42
C PRO A 130 7.57 -3.49 -20.27
N GLY A 131 7.49 -2.55 -21.20
CA GLY A 131 6.46 -2.46 -22.23
C GLY A 131 6.59 -3.56 -23.30
N VAL A 132 5.49 -3.81 -24.00
CA VAL A 132 5.40 -4.71 -25.16
C VAL A 132 5.74 -3.91 -26.42
N HIS A 133 7.03 -3.90 -26.77
CA HIS A 133 7.55 -3.11 -27.89
C HIS A 133 7.72 -3.95 -29.17
N GLU A 134 7.55 -3.32 -30.34
CA GLU A 134 7.69 -3.98 -31.65
C GLU A 134 9.10 -4.53 -31.93
N ARG A 135 10.14 -3.94 -31.32
CA ARG A 135 11.54 -4.29 -31.56
C ARG A 135 12.23 -4.81 -30.29
N PRO A 136 13.13 -5.79 -30.42
CA PRO A 136 14.07 -6.12 -29.34
C PRO A 136 14.80 -4.87 -28.84
N ASN A 137 14.90 -4.72 -27.52
CA ASN A 137 15.61 -3.62 -26.85
C ASN A 137 15.17 -2.19 -27.25
N SER A 138 13.93 -2.01 -27.73
CA SER A 138 13.29 -0.70 -27.74
C SER A 138 12.46 -0.51 -26.48
N PHE A 139 12.36 0.75 -26.05
CA PHE A 139 11.69 1.21 -24.83
C PHE A 139 10.94 2.51 -25.13
N SER A 140 9.99 2.89 -24.29
CA SER A 140 9.23 4.13 -24.37
C SER A 140 10.16 5.35 -24.34
N THR A 141 9.77 6.42 -25.04
CA THR A 141 10.51 7.70 -25.04
C THR A 141 10.74 8.22 -23.62
N SER A 142 9.74 8.05 -22.75
CA SER A 142 9.84 8.25 -21.31
C SER A 142 9.06 7.13 -20.60
N PRO A 143 9.52 6.65 -19.44
CA PRO A 143 8.78 5.68 -18.65
C PRO A 143 7.72 6.42 -17.83
N LEU A 144 6.60 5.76 -17.55
CA LEU A 144 5.62 6.23 -16.59
C LEU A 144 6.13 5.95 -15.18
N LEU A 145 6.51 7.00 -14.45
CA LEU A 145 6.84 6.89 -13.03
C LEU A 145 5.55 6.80 -12.21
N LEU A 146 5.49 5.86 -11.26
CA LEU A 146 4.38 5.72 -10.32
C LEU A 146 4.78 6.13 -8.92
N ASN A 147 3.84 6.72 -8.17
CA ASN A 147 3.97 6.88 -6.72
C ASN A 147 2.60 6.65 -6.03
N PRO A 148 2.52 5.76 -5.02
CA PRO A 148 1.26 5.42 -4.35
C PRO A 148 0.83 6.44 -3.29
N GLY A 149 1.69 7.39 -2.93
CA GLY A 149 1.45 8.33 -1.85
C GLY A 149 1.83 7.81 -0.45
N GLY A 150 0.92 7.98 0.52
CA GLY A 150 1.14 7.75 1.94
C GLY A 150 1.25 9.04 2.77
N PRO A 151 2.39 9.76 2.83
CA PRO A 151 3.70 9.39 2.26
C PRO A 151 4.27 8.10 2.84
N GLY A 152 5.37 7.63 2.25
CA GLY A 152 6.08 6.43 2.69
C GLY A 152 5.60 5.13 2.07
N GLY A 153 4.67 5.16 1.11
CA GLY A 153 4.34 4.01 0.29
C GLY A 153 5.47 3.64 -0.68
N SER A 154 5.71 2.33 -0.83
CA SER A 154 6.69 1.75 -1.76
C SER A 154 6.22 1.92 -3.21
N GLY A 155 7.03 2.63 -4.02
CA GLY A 155 6.77 2.73 -5.45
C GLY A 155 7.13 1.46 -6.19
N VAL A 156 8.05 0.66 -5.65
CA VAL A 156 8.35 -0.70 -6.12
C VAL A 156 7.12 -1.60 -5.98
N ASP A 157 6.45 -1.60 -4.83
CA ASP A 157 5.34 -2.53 -4.56
C ASP A 157 4.13 -2.25 -5.46
N ILE A 158 3.76 -0.98 -5.66
CA ILE A 158 2.66 -0.62 -6.57
C ILE A 158 3.00 -0.96 -8.03
N ALA A 159 4.26 -0.91 -8.45
CA ALA A 159 4.64 -1.32 -9.80
C ALA A 159 4.69 -2.84 -9.98
N LEU A 160 5.15 -3.59 -8.97
CA LEU A 160 5.07 -5.06 -8.95
C LEU A 160 3.62 -5.55 -8.95
N GLY A 161 2.76 -4.93 -8.15
CA GLY A 161 1.35 -5.29 -8.00
C GLY A 161 0.45 -4.81 -9.12
N LEU A 162 0.49 -3.52 -9.45
CA LEU A 162 -0.44 -2.88 -10.39
C LEU A 162 0.14 -2.58 -11.76
N GLY A 163 1.46 -2.59 -11.94
CA GLY A 163 2.10 -2.08 -13.16
C GLY A 163 1.59 -2.74 -14.45
N ARG A 164 1.32 -4.05 -14.43
CA ARG A 164 0.73 -4.77 -15.58
C ARG A 164 -0.72 -4.37 -15.87
N ASN A 165 -1.50 -4.05 -14.84
CA ASN A 165 -2.89 -3.62 -15.00
C ASN A 165 -2.96 -2.14 -15.42
N LEU A 166 -2.07 -1.30 -14.90
CA LEU A 166 -1.91 0.08 -15.35
C LEU A 166 -1.42 0.14 -16.81
N GLN A 167 -0.58 -0.80 -17.27
CA GLN A 167 -0.27 -0.98 -18.69
C GLN A 167 -1.53 -1.25 -19.54
N ARG A 168 -2.53 -2.00 -19.06
CA ARG A 168 -3.80 -2.14 -19.81
C ARG A 168 -4.55 -0.81 -19.93
N VAL A 169 -4.44 0.10 -18.96
CA VAL A 169 -5.05 1.45 -18.99
C VAL A 169 -4.29 2.42 -19.89
N VAL A 170 -2.98 2.59 -19.71
CA VAL A 170 -2.19 3.61 -20.42
C VAL A 170 -1.61 3.12 -21.75
N GLY A 171 -1.36 1.81 -21.88
CA GLY A 171 -0.70 1.21 -23.02
C GLY A 171 0.17 0.01 -22.65
N LEU A 172 -0.04 -1.13 -23.32
CA LEU A 172 0.83 -2.29 -23.15
C LEU A 172 2.28 -1.99 -23.57
N ASP A 173 2.46 -1.03 -24.48
CA ASP A 173 3.71 -0.45 -24.97
C ASP A 173 4.36 0.58 -24.01
N GLN A 174 3.71 0.97 -22.93
CA GLN A 174 4.27 1.91 -21.95
C GLN A 174 5.16 1.17 -20.94
N ASP A 175 6.46 1.49 -20.91
CA ASP A 175 7.34 1.12 -19.80
C ASP A 175 6.91 1.88 -18.53
N ILE A 176 6.82 1.17 -17.41
CA ILE A 176 6.46 1.74 -16.11
C ILE A 176 7.63 1.56 -15.15
N ILE A 177 7.99 2.62 -14.42
CA ILE A 177 8.97 2.57 -13.33
C ILE A 177 8.27 2.83 -11.99
N GLY A 178 8.30 1.84 -11.12
CA GLY A 178 8.12 2.03 -9.69
C GLY A 178 9.43 2.44 -9.05
N PHE A 179 9.42 3.45 -8.18
CA PHE A 179 10.60 3.87 -7.43
C PHE A 179 10.28 4.07 -5.95
N ASP A 180 11.13 3.56 -5.08
CA ASP A 180 11.00 3.84 -3.66
C ASP A 180 11.66 5.19 -3.35
N PRO A 181 10.93 6.19 -2.82
CA PRO A 181 11.55 7.43 -2.41
C PRO A 181 12.70 7.20 -1.42
N ARG A 182 13.62 8.16 -1.34
CA ARG A 182 14.66 8.21 -0.30
C ARG A 182 14.10 7.86 1.08
N GLY A 183 14.75 6.92 1.77
CA GLY A 183 14.33 6.42 3.08
C GLY A 183 13.24 5.32 3.08
N ILE A 184 12.61 5.01 1.94
CA ILE A 184 11.47 4.07 1.82
C ILE A 184 11.92 2.70 1.27
N GLY A 185 11.24 1.63 1.71
CA GLY A 185 11.29 0.32 1.05
C GLY A 185 12.69 -0.27 0.87
N ALA A 186 13.08 -0.48 -0.39
CA ALA A 186 14.39 -0.99 -0.78
C ALA A 186 15.44 0.13 -0.98
N THR A 187 15.06 1.41 -0.95
CA THR A 187 15.99 2.53 -1.06
C THR A 187 16.85 2.67 0.21
N THR A 188 18.16 2.81 0.02
CA THR A 188 19.15 2.88 1.12
C THR A 188 19.92 4.20 1.12
N PRO A 189 20.26 4.77 2.29
CA PRO A 189 19.88 4.33 3.64
C PRO A 189 18.37 4.48 3.92
N ARG A 190 17.85 3.61 4.80
CA ARG A 190 16.43 3.61 5.21
C ARG A 190 16.19 4.63 6.32
N ALA A 191 14.99 5.20 6.38
CA ALA A 191 14.55 6.07 7.47
C ALA A 191 13.98 5.24 8.64
N ASP A 192 14.83 4.36 9.19
CA ASP A 192 14.53 3.47 10.32
C ASP A 192 15.12 4.06 11.61
N CYS A 193 14.28 4.26 12.65
CA CYS A 193 14.69 4.80 13.94
C CYS A 193 15.01 3.71 14.98
N PHE A 194 14.54 2.47 14.82
CA PHE A 194 14.77 1.37 15.78
C PHE A 194 16.09 0.62 15.54
N SER A 195 16.58 0.55 14.30
CA SER A 195 17.77 -0.21 13.93
C SER A 195 19.02 0.66 13.83
N TYR A 196 19.91 0.57 14.81
CA TYR A 196 21.26 1.17 14.77
C TYR A 196 22.23 0.47 15.73
N PRO A 197 23.56 0.61 15.53
CA PRO A 197 24.59 0.14 16.47
C PRO A 197 24.34 0.50 17.93
N ILE A 198 24.58 -0.45 18.83
CA ILE A 198 24.38 -0.29 20.28
C ILE A 198 25.59 0.40 20.92
N ASP A 199 26.77 0.21 20.34
CA ASP A 199 28.07 0.70 20.79
C ASP A 199 29.04 0.78 19.59
N ASP A 200 30.23 1.35 19.81
CA ASP A 200 31.28 1.49 18.79
C ASP A 200 31.96 0.14 18.40
N GLU A 201 31.61 -0.99 19.04
CA GLU A 201 32.19 -2.31 18.74
C GLU A 201 31.38 -3.09 17.69
N HIS A 202 30.11 -2.72 17.47
CA HIS A 202 29.22 -3.35 16.48
C HIS A 202 28.95 -2.41 15.29
N GLU A 203 29.73 -2.50 14.22
CA GLU A 203 29.61 -1.59 13.06
C GLU A 203 28.31 -1.74 12.23
N GLU A 204 27.61 -2.87 12.35
CA GLU A 204 26.42 -3.20 11.54
C GLU A 204 25.07 -2.91 12.24
N GLU A 205 24.03 -2.61 11.45
CA GLU A 205 22.68 -2.33 11.95
C GLU A 205 21.93 -3.64 12.29
N ASP A 206 21.54 -3.80 13.56
CA ASP A 206 20.69 -4.93 13.99
C ASP A 206 19.22 -4.71 13.58
N TYR A 207 18.89 -5.14 12.36
CA TYR A 207 17.53 -5.09 11.82
C TYR A 207 16.54 -5.90 12.68
N VAL A 208 16.88 -7.14 13.03
CA VAL A 208 15.99 -8.07 13.73
C VAL A 208 15.60 -7.54 15.11
N LYS A 209 16.57 -7.01 15.86
CA LYS A 209 16.31 -6.39 17.17
C LYS A 209 15.53 -5.08 17.06
N GLY A 210 15.79 -4.28 16.02
CA GLY A 210 14.98 -3.11 15.72
C GLY A 210 13.52 -3.48 15.47
N GLN A 211 13.27 -4.55 14.70
CA GLN A 211 11.91 -5.07 14.50
C GLN A 211 11.25 -5.57 15.78
N PHE A 212 11.99 -6.31 16.61
CA PHE A 212 11.49 -6.76 17.90
C PHE A 212 11.08 -5.59 18.82
N HIS A 213 11.93 -4.55 18.91
CA HIS A 213 11.60 -3.34 19.67
C HIS A 213 10.40 -2.57 19.08
N ARG A 214 10.31 -2.46 17.74
CA ARG A 214 9.19 -1.82 17.04
C ARG A 214 7.87 -2.52 17.31
N THR A 215 7.83 -3.86 17.28
CA THR A 215 6.64 -4.65 17.58
C THR A 215 6.18 -4.47 19.03
N ILE A 216 7.10 -4.55 20.01
CA ILE A 216 6.79 -4.27 21.42
C ILE A 216 6.25 -2.84 21.60
N TRP A 217 6.85 -1.88 20.91
CA TRP A 217 6.38 -0.50 20.96
C TRP A 217 4.97 -0.36 20.39
N ALA A 218 4.68 -0.96 19.23
CA ALA A 218 3.35 -0.94 18.61
C ALA A 218 2.28 -1.57 19.52
N ASP A 219 2.52 -2.80 20.00
CA ASP A 219 1.57 -3.54 20.86
C ASP A 219 1.27 -2.79 22.17
N SER A 220 2.31 -2.28 22.85
CA SER A 220 2.15 -1.44 24.06
C SER A 220 1.35 -0.15 23.82
N GLY A 221 1.18 0.26 22.56
CA GLY A 221 0.37 1.40 22.14
C GLY A 221 -1.09 1.07 21.86
N ARG A 222 -1.42 -0.15 21.44
CA ARG A 222 -2.74 -0.52 20.93
C ARG A 222 -3.86 -0.19 21.92
N PHE A 223 -3.68 -0.57 23.18
CA PHE A 223 -4.66 -0.38 24.26
C PHE A 223 -4.81 1.07 24.76
N ILE A 224 -4.16 2.03 24.12
CA ILE A 224 -4.40 3.47 24.34
C ILE A 224 -5.60 3.94 23.51
N GLY A 225 -5.88 3.27 22.39
CA GLY A 225 -6.95 3.63 21.46
C GLY A 225 -6.71 4.97 20.74
N LEU A 226 -7.79 5.55 20.22
CA LEU A 226 -7.77 6.84 19.51
C LEU A 226 -7.70 8.05 20.47
N VAL A 227 -7.42 9.25 19.93
CA VAL A 227 -7.28 10.51 20.71
C VAL A 227 -8.38 10.74 21.75
N ASN A 228 -9.64 10.42 21.41
CA ASN A 228 -10.82 10.63 22.25
C ASN A 228 -11.38 9.33 22.88
N SER A 229 -10.56 8.28 23.00
CA SER A 229 -10.99 6.99 23.58
C SER A 229 -11.14 7.04 25.10
N SER A 230 -10.34 7.87 25.78
CA SER A 230 -10.30 8.05 27.23
C SER A 230 -9.71 9.41 27.61
N ASP A 231 -9.92 9.81 28.86
CA ASP A 231 -9.40 11.05 29.46
C ASP A 231 -7.86 11.16 29.47
N VAL A 232 -7.15 10.04 29.31
CA VAL A 232 -5.68 9.98 29.23
C VAL A 232 -5.15 9.62 27.83
N ALA A 233 -6.00 9.33 26.85
CA ALA A 233 -5.57 8.84 25.54
C ALA A 233 -4.72 9.86 24.79
N LEU A 234 -5.24 11.09 24.62
CA LEU A 234 -4.53 12.18 23.96
C LEU A 234 -3.14 12.42 24.54
N GLN A 235 -3.02 12.49 25.88
CA GLN A 235 -1.74 12.67 26.57
C GLN A 235 -0.76 11.53 26.28
N LYS A 236 -1.24 10.28 26.26
CA LYS A 236 -0.39 9.12 26.00
C LYS A 236 0.05 9.05 24.54
N ILE A 237 -0.80 9.44 23.59
CA ILE A 237 -0.47 9.49 22.15
C ILE A 237 0.60 10.55 21.89
N ASP A 238 0.41 11.78 22.39
CA ASP A 238 1.40 12.87 22.36
C ASP A 238 2.77 12.41 22.90
N LEU A 239 2.80 11.92 24.14
CA LEU A 239 4.05 11.45 24.77
C LEU A 239 4.76 10.35 23.98
N ARG A 240 4.00 9.50 23.27
CA ARG A 240 4.55 8.44 22.42
C ARG A 240 5.08 8.95 21.08
N ALA A 241 4.42 9.92 20.46
CA ALA A 241 4.96 10.62 19.28
C ALA A 241 6.29 11.30 19.61
N ARG A 242 6.34 12.06 20.71
CA ARG A 242 7.58 12.69 21.20
C ARG A 242 8.66 11.68 21.58
N ALA A 243 8.30 10.47 22.00
CA ALA A 243 9.27 9.39 22.27
C ALA A 243 9.88 8.84 20.99
N ILE A 244 9.08 8.63 19.93
CA ILE A 244 9.59 8.27 18.59
C ILE A 244 10.46 9.39 18.02
N GLY A 245 10.06 10.65 18.12
CA GLY A 245 10.89 11.78 17.68
C GLY A 245 12.27 11.79 18.34
N LYS A 246 12.36 11.47 19.64
CA LYS A 246 13.64 11.32 20.37
C LYS A 246 14.46 10.11 19.91
N LEU A 247 13.82 8.99 19.60
CA LEU A 247 14.48 7.80 19.05
C LEU A 247 15.09 8.10 17.68
N CYS A 248 14.31 8.71 16.78
CA CYS A 248 14.79 9.14 15.46
C CYS A 248 15.90 10.20 15.57
N LEU A 249 15.85 11.10 16.57
CA LEU A 249 16.95 12.05 16.83
C LEU A 249 18.24 11.37 17.27
N ALA A 250 18.17 10.28 18.05
CA ALA A 250 19.35 9.51 18.43
C ALA A 250 19.99 8.85 17.20
N LYS A 251 19.18 8.30 16.29
CA LYS A 251 19.62 7.78 14.98
C LYS A 251 20.22 8.88 14.10
N ASP A 252 19.59 10.06 14.01
CA ASP A 252 20.08 11.23 13.27
C ASP A 252 21.47 11.69 13.75
N ALA A 253 21.69 11.71 15.07
CA ALA A 253 22.95 12.12 15.68
C ALA A 253 24.16 11.24 15.27
N LEU A 254 23.94 9.99 14.84
CA LEU A 254 25.01 9.10 14.36
C LEU A 254 25.57 9.50 12.99
N LYS A 255 24.82 10.29 12.20
CA LYS A 255 25.21 10.72 10.84
C LYS A 255 25.23 12.25 10.67
N GLY A 256 24.63 13.01 11.60
CA GLY A 256 24.70 14.47 11.61
C GLY A 256 24.08 15.09 10.35
N GLU A 257 24.82 15.92 9.64
CA GLU A 257 24.36 16.55 8.38
C GLU A 257 24.18 15.56 7.23
N ASP A 258 24.75 14.35 7.35
CA ASP A 258 24.66 13.27 6.36
C ASP A 258 23.54 12.25 6.70
N SER A 259 22.76 12.54 7.75
CA SER A 259 21.58 11.77 8.16
C SER A 259 20.47 11.84 7.12
N ILE A 260 19.98 10.67 6.71
CA ILE A 260 18.84 10.55 5.78
C ILE A 260 17.63 11.36 6.24
N PHE A 261 17.32 11.37 7.54
CA PHE A 261 16.16 12.03 8.13
C PHE A 261 16.10 13.54 7.86
N ARG A 262 17.23 14.18 7.53
CA ARG A 262 17.29 15.60 7.19
C ARG A 262 16.97 15.87 5.74
N HIS A 263 17.07 14.89 4.85
CA HIS A 263 16.97 15.08 3.40
C HIS A 263 15.73 14.40 2.80
N LEU A 264 14.72 14.08 3.61
CA LEU A 264 13.50 13.34 3.20
C LEU A 264 12.37 14.20 2.59
N SER A 265 12.48 15.53 2.61
CA SER A 265 11.37 16.40 2.18
C SER A 265 10.98 16.19 0.71
N THR A 266 9.71 16.43 0.39
CA THR A 266 9.12 16.29 -0.95
C THR A 266 9.91 16.99 -2.07
N PRO A 267 10.45 18.22 -1.90
CA PRO A 267 11.33 18.85 -2.89
C PRO A 267 12.59 18.04 -3.21
N THR A 268 13.11 17.30 -2.23
CA THR A 268 14.30 16.47 -2.39
C THR A 268 13.97 15.19 -3.17
N VAL A 269 12.80 14.58 -2.93
CA VAL A 269 12.28 13.48 -3.75
C VAL A 269 12.01 13.93 -5.20
N ALA A 270 11.51 15.14 -5.41
CA ALA A 270 11.31 15.70 -6.75
C ALA A 270 12.63 15.89 -7.52
N ARG A 271 13.75 16.16 -6.83
CA ARG A 271 15.10 16.14 -7.44
C ARG A 271 15.57 14.72 -7.80
N ASP A 272 15.19 13.71 -7.03
CA ASP A 272 15.47 12.30 -7.36
C ASP A 272 14.70 11.88 -8.62
N MET A 273 13.42 12.26 -8.73
CA MET A 273 12.62 12.04 -9.95
C MET A 273 13.26 12.66 -11.19
N LEU A 274 13.82 13.87 -11.08
CA LEU A 274 14.56 14.51 -12.16
C LEU A 274 15.77 13.67 -12.57
N SER A 275 16.50 13.13 -11.59
CA SER A 275 17.66 12.27 -11.80
C SER A 275 17.28 10.93 -12.46
N ILE A 276 16.10 10.37 -12.13
CA ILE A 276 15.56 9.16 -12.79
C ILE A 276 15.25 9.45 -14.26
N VAL A 277 14.61 10.59 -14.59
CA VAL A 277 14.32 10.99 -15.97
C VAL A 277 15.62 11.19 -16.77
N ASP A 278 16.61 11.91 -16.21
CA ASP A 278 17.90 12.14 -16.86
C ASP A 278 18.67 10.82 -17.09
N ALA A 279 18.65 9.90 -16.12
CA ALA A 279 19.33 8.60 -16.23
C ALA A 279 18.62 7.63 -17.19
N TRP A 280 17.29 7.71 -17.34
CA TRP A 280 16.56 6.97 -18.38
C TRP A 280 16.93 7.45 -19.79
N ASP A 281 16.97 8.76 -20.00
CA ASP A 281 17.36 9.35 -21.28
C ASP A 281 18.80 8.96 -21.66
N GLU A 282 19.75 9.02 -20.72
CA GLU A 282 21.13 8.57 -20.95
C GLU A 282 21.19 7.07 -21.30
N TRP A 283 20.49 6.23 -20.52
CA TRP A 283 20.49 4.78 -20.72
C TRP A 283 19.84 4.40 -22.06
N THR A 284 18.66 4.93 -22.38
CA THR A 284 17.98 4.63 -23.65
C THR A 284 18.73 5.15 -24.87
N ASP A 285 19.42 6.31 -24.77
CA ASP A 285 20.30 6.77 -25.85
C ASP A 285 21.54 5.87 -26.01
N SER A 286 22.07 5.28 -24.93
CA SER A 286 23.17 4.31 -25.01
C SER A 286 22.80 3.00 -25.72
N LEU A 287 21.51 2.63 -25.70
CA LEU A 287 20.97 1.48 -26.43
C LEU A 287 20.76 1.75 -27.92
N ARG A 288 20.75 3.01 -28.37
CA ARG A 288 20.52 3.36 -29.77
C ARG A 288 21.72 2.93 -30.62
N TYR A 289 21.53 1.79 -31.29
CA TYR A 289 22.45 1.24 -32.28
C TYR A 289 22.97 2.33 -33.23
N ASP A 290 24.28 2.32 -33.51
CA ASP A 290 24.99 3.29 -34.34
C ASP A 290 24.25 3.61 -35.65
N ALA A 291 23.51 4.72 -35.64
CA ALA A 291 22.61 5.14 -36.71
C ALA A 291 23.36 5.58 -37.98
N THR A 292 24.69 5.67 -37.96
CA THR A 292 25.52 5.96 -39.14
C THR A 292 25.42 4.89 -40.24
N LYS A 293 24.84 3.72 -39.94
CA LYS A 293 24.61 2.63 -40.91
C LYS A 293 23.25 2.66 -41.62
N VAL A 294 22.36 3.59 -41.29
CA VAL A 294 21.13 3.82 -42.07
C VAL A 294 21.35 5.00 -43.01
N PRO A 295 21.31 4.81 -44.35
CA PRO A 295 21.42 5.91 -45.29
C PRO A 295 20.31 6.94 -45.04
N HIS A 296 20.68 8.17 -44.70
CA HIS A 296 19.76 9.30 -44.62
C HIS A 296 19.22 9.62 -46.03
N ALA A 297 18.12 8.98 -46.39
CA ALA A 297 17.38 9.27 -47.61
C ALA A 297 15.87 9.28 -47.31
N ILE A 298 15.26 10.45 -47.54
CA ILE A 298 13.81 10.70 -47.51
C ILE A 298 13.17 10.65 -46.10
N MET A 299 13.34 11.74 -45.35
CA MET A 299 12.19 12.34 -44.66
C MET A 299 12.39 13.85 -44.52
N LYS A 300 12.12 14.55 -45.61
CA LYS A 300 11.89 16.01 -45.62
C LYS A 300 10.84 16.30 -46.67
N ASP A 301 9.94 17.21 -46.32
CA ASP A 301 8.71 17.61 -47.02
C ASP A 301 7.56 16.59 -46.84
N ILE A 302 6.35 17.13 -46.58
CA ILE A 302 5.12 16.45 -46.11
C ILE A 302 5.14 16.03 -44.62
N ILE A 303 5.04 17.03 -43.75
CA ILE A 303 4.31 16.97 -42.47
C ILE A 303 3.47 18.26 -42.45
N ASP A 304 2.16 18.17 -42.23
CA ASP A 304 1.31 19.37 -42.11
C ASP A 304 1.39 19.98 -40.70
N ASP A 305 0.84 21.19 -40.52
CA ASP A 305 0.94 21.90 -39.23
C ASP A 305 0.24 21.16 -38.08
N GLU A 306 -0.81 20.37 -38.37
CA GLU A 306 -1.56 19.60 -37.38
C GLU A 306 -0.78 18.34 -36.96
N GLU A 307 -0.14 17.66 -37.91
CA GLU A 307 0.76 16.54 -37.63
C GLU A 307 2.06 17.00 -36.96
N HIS A 308 2.57 18.21 -37.27
CA HIS A 308 3.70 18.81 -36.57
C HIS A 308 3.38 19.09 -35.10
N GLU A 309 2.24 19.74 -34.81
CA GLU A 309 1.78 19.96 -33.43
C GLU A 309 1.34 18.65 -32.73
N ARG A 310 0.91 17.61 -33.46
CA ARG A 310 0.71 16.26 -32.91
C ARG A 310 2.05 15.65 -32.46
N VAL A 311 3.07 15.65 -33.32
CA VAL A 311 4.41 15.14 -32.99
C VAL A 311 5.01 15.89 -31.80
N LYS A 312 4.88 17.21 -31.77
CA LYS A 312 5.37 18.07 -30.69
C LYS A 312 4.63 17.88 -29.36
N ARG A 313 3.30 17.63 -29.38
CA ARG A 313 2.54 17.25 -28.18
C ARG A 313 2.98 15.90 -27.62
N LEU A 314 3.33 14.95 -28.49
CA LEU A 314 3.71 13.58 -28.12
C LEU A 314 5.17 13.43 -27.69
N ASP A 315 6.04 14.43 -27.91
CA ASP A 315 7.44 14.37 -27.49
C ASP A 315 7.59 14.59 -25.97
N THR A 316 7.78 13.49 -25.25
CA THR A 316 8.07 13.46 -23.82
C THR A 316 9.56 13.40 -23.51
N LYS A 317 10.48 13.35 -24.49
CA LYS A 317 11.90 13.12 -24.21
C LYS A 317 12.47 14.18 -23.25
N GLY A 318 13.23 13.74 -22.26
CA GLY A 318 13.74 14.59 -21.19
C GLY A 318 12.65 15.16 -20.27
N LYS A 319 11.41 14.67 -20.31
CA LYS A 319 10.32 15.14 -19.44
C LYS A 319 9.73 13.99 -18.61
N LEU A 320 9.17 14.36 -17.47
CA LEU A 320 8.46 13.47 -16.59
C LEU A 320 7.13 13.02 -17.22
N VAL A 321 6.96 11.70 -17.30
CA VAL A 321 5.65 11.03 -17.45
C VAL A 321 5.36 10.37 -16.10
N PHE A 322 4.27 10.75 -15.44
CA PHE A 322 4.01 10.41 -14.03
C PHE A 322 2.52 10.27 -13.73
N TRP A 323 2.20 9.32 -12.86
CA TRP A 323 0.90 9.19 -12.21
C TRP A 323 1.14 9.07 -10.69
N GLY A 324 0.74 10.11 -9.96
CA GLY A 324 0.82 10.14 -8.51
C GLY A 324 -0.57 10.02 -7.89
N PHE A 325 -0.69 9.13 -6.91
CA PHE A 325 -1.89 8.93 -6.12
C PHE A 325 -1.71 9.54 -4.72
N SER A 326 -2.77 10.10 -4.12
CA SER A 326 -2.73 10.57 -2.73
C SER A 326 -1.61 11.59 -2.49
N TYR A 327 -0.73 11.42 -1.49
CA TYR A 327 0.51 12.22 -1.32
C TYR A 327 1.38 12.31 -2.60
N GLY A 328 1.34 11.31 -3.48
CA GLY A 328 2.00 11.35 -4.79
C GLY A 328 1.55 12.52 -5.66
N THR A 329 0.35 13.06 -5.42
CA THR A 329 -0.14 14.29 -6.06
C THR A 329 0.62 15.54 -5.62
N LEU A 330 0.96 15.64 -4.32
CA LEU A 330 1.82 16.71 -3.79
C LEU A 330 3.23 16.60 -4.38
N LEU A 331 3.77 15.38 -4.48
CA LEU A 331 5.07 15.13 -5.09
C LEU A 331 5.10 15.55 -6.57
N GLY A 332 4.09 15.16 -7.36
CA GLY A 332 3.96 15.55 -8.76
C GLY A 332 3.74 17.06 -8.96
N ALA A 333 2.91 17.69 -8.13
CA ALA A 333 2.73 19.14 -8.12
C ALA A 333 4.02 19.89 -7.72
N THR A 334 4.80 19.32 -6.80
CA THR A 334 6.10 19.87 -6.36
C THR A 334 7.12 19.78 -7.50
N PHE A 335 7.22 18.63 -8.16
CA PHE A 335 8.05 18.48 -9.37
C PHE A 335 7.65 19.50 -10.45
N ALA A 336 6.36 19.60 -10.78
CA ALA A 336 5.86 20.51 -11.82
C ALA A 336 6.11 21.99 -11.47
N SER A 337 6.08 22.33 -10.17
CA SER A 337 6.40 23.67 -9.67
C SER A 337 7.90 23.97 -9.70
N MET A 338 8.76 23.00 -9.40
CA MET A 338 10.23 23.16 -9.40
C MET A 338 10.85 23.09 -10.81
N PHE A 339 10.32 22.22 -11.67
CA PHE A 339 10.88 21.89 -12.98
C PHE A 339 9.81 22.01 -14.09
N PRO A 340 9.19 23.18 -14.28
CA PRO A 340 8.07 23.36 -15.21
C PRO A 340 8.39 22.95 -16.66
N ASP A 341 9.63 23.18 -17.11
CA ASP A 341 10.11 22.81 -18.45
C ASP A 341 10.37 21.30 -18.63
N ARG A 342 10.29 20.52 -17.55
CA ARG A 342 10.51 19.07 -17.51
C ARG A 342 9.19 18.29 -17.35
N VAL A 343 8.03 18.91 -17.59
CA VAL A 343 6.69 18.31 -17.43
C VAL A 343 6.19 17.74 -18.77
N GLY A 344 6.02 16.42 -18.85
CA GLY A 344 5.62 15.73 -20.08
C GLY A 344 4.16 15.30 -20.07
N ARG A 345 3.80 14.42 -19.12
CA ARG A 345 2.44 14.00 -18.79
C ARG A 345 2.35 13.74 -17.30
N VAL A 346 1.53 14.49 -16.59
CA VAL A 346 1.44 14.40 -15.13
C VAL A 346 -0.03 14.29 -14.74
N VAL A 347 -0.42 13.10 -14.28
CA VAL A 347 -1.73 12.84 -13.67
C VAL A 347 -1.60 12.86 -12.15
N LEU A 348 -2.45 13.65 -11.50
CA LEU A 348 -2.53 13.79 -10.05
C LEU A 348 -3.93 13.37 -9.59
N ASP A 349 -4.02 12.22 -8.94
CA ASP A 349 -5.26 11.52 -8.58
C ASP A 349 -5.40 11.37 -7.05
N GLY A 350 -6.55 11.74 -6.48
CA GLY A 350 -6.70 11.90 -5.03
C GLY A 350 -5.84 13.07 -4.52
N VAL A 351 -6.27 14.28 -4.84
CA VAL A 351 -5.39 15.46 -4.83
C VAL A 351 -5.20 16.06 -3.43
N VAL A 352 -3.95 16.20 -3.00
CA VAL A 352 -3.55 16.90 -1.78
C VAL A 352 -3.46 18.40 -2.02
N ASP A 353 -4.16 19.19 -1.20
CA ASP A 353 -4.03 20.65 -1.15
C ASP A 353 -2.67 21.05 -0.53
N ALA A 354 -1.74 21.51 -1.37
CA ALA A 354 -0.39 21.86 -0.95
C ALA A 354 -0.33 22.99 0.10
N ASP A 355 -1.25 23.98 0.05
CA ASP A 355 -1.26 25.09 1.03
C ASP A 355 -1.63 24.59 2.42
N HIS A 356 -2.50 23.59 2.46
CA HIS A 356 -3.02 22.98 3.66
C HIS A 356 -2.04 21.94 4.21
N TYR A 357 -1.38 21.18 3.34
CA TYR A 357 -0.46 20.11 3.72
C TYR A 357 0.74 20.61 4.55
N VAL A 358 1.29 21.78 4.20
CA VAL A 358 2.43 22.40 4.90
C VAL A 358 2.08 23.01 6.27
N GLY A 359 0.78 23.06 6.61
CA GLY A 359 0.26 23.48 7.92
C GLY A 359 0.41 22.39 8.99
N PRO A 360 0.25 22.74 10.28
CA PRO A 360 0.49 21.81 11.38
C PRO A 360 -0.55 20.68 11.45
N ILE A 361 -1.81 20.99 11.10
CA ILE A 361 -2.98 20.10 11.15
C ILE A 361 -3.75 20.22 9.83
N TRP A 362 -4.39 19.13 9.40
CA TRP A 362 -5.08 18.97 8.12
C TRP A 362 -6.61 18.89 8.29
N GLU A 363 -7.22 19.95 8.81
CA GLU A 363 -8.68 20.04 9.04
C GLU A 363 -9.53 19.82 7.78
N GLY A 364 -9.08 20.39 6.65
CA GLY A 364 -9.77 20.29 5.36
C GLY A 364 -9.71 18.92 4.68
N SER A 365 -8.97 17.94 5.20
CA SER A 365 -8.89 16.59 4.60
C SER A 365 -10.13 15.75 4.87
N LEU A 366 -10.83 15.98 5.98
CA LEU A 366 -11.97 15.15 6.38
C LEU A 366 -13.34 15.62 5.88
N ARG A 367 -13.38 16.55 4.92
CA ARG A 367 -14.63 17.23 4.52
C ARG A 367 -15.68 16.28 3.95
N ASP A 368 -15.25 15.26 3.22
CA ASP A 368 -16.17 14.32 2.56
C ASP A 368 -16.22 12.96 3.31
N THR A 369 -15.42 12.75 4.37
CA THR A 369 -15.33 11.49 5.12
C THR A 369 -16.67 11.02 5.65
N ASP A 370 -17.41 11.90 6.32
CA ASP A 370 -18.71 11.57 6.89
C ASP A 370 -19.75 11.35 5.76
N ALA A 371 -19.58 11.97 4.59
CA ALA A 371 -20.44 11.69 3.43
C ALA A 371 -20.20 10.27 2.88
N VAL A 372 -18.92 9.85 2.74
CA VAL A 372 -18.57 8.47 2.37
C VAL A 372 -19.07 7.47 3.41
N SER A 373 -18.87 7.73 4.70
CA SER A 373 -19.34 6.85 5.79
C SER A 373 -20.87 6.73 5.82
N ASN A 374 -21.60 7.83 5.60
CA ASN A 374 -23.07 7.84 5.58
C ASN A 374 -23.64 7.19 4.31
N SER A 375 -22.87 7.11 3.21
CA SER A 375 -23.29 6.42 1.99
C SER A 375 -23.54 4.92 2.21
N PHE A 376 -22.92 4.30 3.22
CA PHE A 376 -23.11 2.89 3.55
C PHE A 376 -24.59 2.53 3.74
N ALA A 377 -25.32 3.28 4.57
CA ALA A 377 -26.70 2.95 4.90
C ALA A 377 -27.64 3.16 3.70
N LYS A 378 -27.32 4.13 2.82
CA LYS A 378 -28.01 4.35 1.54
C LYS A 378 -27.82 3.12 0.63
N TYR A 379 -26.58 2.76 0.31
CA TYR A 379 -26.30 1.65 -0.61
C TYR A 379 -26.75 0.29 -0.05
N CYS A 380 -26.62 0.08 1.27
CA CYS A 380 -27.14 -1.10 1.96
C CYS A 380 -28.67 -1.21 1.85
N HIS A 381 -29.40 -0.09 1.96
CA HIS A 381 -30.85 -0.05 1.76
C HIS A 381 -31.24 -0.34 0.30
N GLU A 382 -30.53 0.25 -0.66
CA GLU A 382 -30.73 0.03 -2.11
C GLU A 382 -30.46 -1.45 -2.51
N ALA A 383 -29.45 -2.08 -1.90
CA ALA A 383 -29.09 -3.47 -2.09
C ALA A 383 -30.03 -4.48 -1.39
N ALA A 384 -30.82 -4.02 -0.42
CA ALA A 384 -31.75 -4.82 0.39
C ALA A 384 -31.11 -6.13 0.91
N GLY A 385 -31.64 -7.29 0.53
CA GLY A 385 -31.16 -8.60 0.99
C GLY A 385 -29.73 -8.98 0.56
N ALA A 386 -29.08 -8.21 -0.32
CA ALA A 386 -27.65 -8.36 -0.58
C ALA A 386 -26.76 -7.70 0.49
N CYS A 387 -27.31 -6.84 1.35
CA CYS A 387 -26.62 -6.26 2.49
C CYS A 387 -26.93 -7.05 3.78
N ALA A 388 -25.93 -7.73 4.34
CA ALA A 388 -26.06 -8.61 5.52
C ALA A 388 -26.77 -7.96 6.74
N ILE A 389 -26.51 -6.68 7.02
CA ILE A 389 -27.10 -5.98 8.16
C ILE A 389 -28.55 -5.51 7.92
N TRP A 390 -29.04 -5.50 6.67
CA TRP A 390 -30.40 -5.08 6.33
C TRP A 390 -31.48 -6.04 6.85
N ARG A 391 -32.70 -5.53 7.06
CA ARG A 391 -33.90 -6.29 7.44
C ARG A 391 -35.12 -5.85 6.61
N PRO A 392 -36.13 -6.73 6.42
CA PRO A 392 -37.34 -6.40 5.68
C PRO A 392 -38.06 -5.15 6.21
N ASN A 393 -38.26 -4.18 5.31
CA ASN A 393 -38.86 -2.86 5.56
C ASN A 393 -37.98 -1.84 6.32
N ASP A 394 -36.68 -2.12 6.53
CA ASP A 394 -35.73 -1.11 7.01
C ASP A 394 -35.74 0.13 6.11
N THR A 395 -35.76 1.31 6.72
CA THR A 395 -35.32 2.55 6.08
C THR A 395 -33.80 2.73 6.23
N VAL A 396 -33.21 3.67 5.48
CA VAL A 396 -31.81 4.09 5.67
C VAL A 396 -31.51 4.44 7.14
N SER A 397 -32.47 5.08 7.84
CA SER A 397 -32.31 5.47 9.24
C SER A 397 -32.26 4.27 10.20
N ASP A 398 -32.95 3.18 9.89
CA ASP A 398 -32.97 1.98 10.74
C ASP A 398 -31.62 1.23 10.65
N ILE A 399 -31.00 1.22 9.47
CA ILE A 399 -29.66 0.66 9.24
C ILE A 399 -28.61 1.50 9.97
N SER A 400 -28.65 2.84 9.83
CA SER A 400 -27.76 3.75 10.56
C SER A 400 -27.89 3.56 12.08
N ALA A 401 -29.11 3.53 12.61
CA ALA A 401 -29.35 3.32 14.04
C ALA A 401 -28.82 1.96 14.51
N ARG A 402 -28.92 0.90 13.69
CA ARG A 402 -28.36 -0.42 13.98
C ARG A 402 -26.84 -0.39 14.05
N MET A 403 -26.17 0.31 13.12
CA MET A 403 -24.71 0.51 13.18
C MET A 403 -24.29 1.29 14.42
N GLU A 404 -24.96 2.41 14.71
CA GLU A 404 -24.69 3.25 15.89
C GLU A 404 -24.88 2.47 17.20
N GLN A 405 -25.94 1.67 17.31
CA GLN A 405 -26.19 0.81 18.46
C GLN A 405 -25.08 -0.25 18.63
N THR A 406 -24.62 -0.88 17.55
CA THR A 406 -23.52 -1.85 17.58
C THR A 406 -22.21 -1.20 18.01
N MET A 407 -21.88 -0.02 17.47
CA MET A 407 -20.71 0.77 17.89
C MET A 407 -20.79 1.19 19.38
N ALA A 408 -21.97 1.60 19.84
CA ALA A 408 -22.19 1.96 21.24
C ALA A 408 -22.03 0.74 22.17
N ASN A 409 -22.57 -0.42 21.80
CA ASN A 409 -22.41 -1.65 22.58
C ASN A 409 -20.94 -2.05 22.72
N ILE A 410 -20.13 -1.96 21.66
CA ILE A 410 -18.69 -2.31 21.69
C ILE A 410 -17.87 -1.29 22.49
N LYS A 411 -18.35 -0.05 22.63
CA LYS A 411 -17.74 0.97 23.49
C LYS A 411 -17.91 0.64 24.97
N ASP A 412 -19.08 0.16 25.37
CA ASP A 412 -19.39 -0.19 26.75
C ASP A 412 -18.96 -1.63 27.10
N ASN A 413 -19.00 -2.54 26.13
CA ASN A 413 -18.70 -3.97 26.24
C ASN A 413 -17.67 -4.39 25.15
N PRO A 414 -16.36 -4.16 25.36
CA PRO A 414 -15.34 -4.61 24.42
C PRO A 414 -15.27 -6.13 24.35
N ILE A 415 -15.00 -6.66 23.15
CA ILE A 415 -15.06 -8.09 22.85
C ILE A 415 -13.71 -8.75 23.17
N SER A 416 -13.74 -9.98 23.69
CA SER A 416 -12.54 -10.77 23.98
C SER A 416 -12.60 -12.11 23.24
N LEU A 417 -11.66 -12.34 22.33
CA LEU A 417 -11.53 -13.56 21.53
C LEU A 417 -10.19 -14.26 21.83
N ILE A 418 -10.04 -15.51 21.40
CA ILE A 418 -8.76 -16.21 21.37
C ILE A 418 -8.48 -16.57 19.91
N ASP A 419 -7.33 -16.17 19.37
CA ASP A 419 -6.95 -16.59 18.01
C ASP A 419 -6.78 -18.13 17.96
N PRO A 420 -7.46 -18.84 17.04
CA PRO A 420 -7.45 -20.29 17.03
C PRO A 420 -6.08 -20.90 16.67
N ASP A 421 -5.20 -20.19 15.98
CA ASP A 421 -3.92 -20.74 15.51
C ASP A 421 -2.78 -20.47 16.51
N SER A 422 -2.60 -19.21 16.90
CA SER A 422 -1.54 -18.75 17.81
C SER A 422 -1.89 -18.87 19.30
N LYS A 423 -3.18 -19.05 19.64
CA LYS A 423 -3.72 -18.99 21.01
C LYS A 423 -3.51 -17.65 21.73
N VAL A 424 -3.17 -16.59 21.00
CA VAL A 424 -3.02 -15.25 21.55
C VAL A 424 -4.41 -14.65 21.87
N PRO A 425 -4.62 -14.09 23.07
CA PRO A 425 -5.84 -13.34 23.37
C PRO A 425 -5.96 -12.08 22.52
N ILE A 426 -7.13 -11.89 21.91
CA ILE A 426 -7.50 -10.70 21.15
C ILE A 426 -8.52 -9.93 21.98
N VAL A 427 -8.37 -8.61 22.07
CA VAL A 427 -9.42 -7.72 22.57
C VAL A 427 -9.75 -6.71 21.48
N ILE A 428 -11.03 -6.62 21.10
CA ILE A 428 -11.54 -5.69 20.10
C ILE A 428 -12.23 -4.55 20.84
N THR A 429 -11.71 -3.34 20.66
CA THR A 429 -12.28 -2.12 21.25
C THR A 429 -13.05 -1.29 20.22
N TYR A 430 -13.84 -0.32 20.69
CA TYR A 430 -14.40 0.74 19.85
C TYR A 430 -13.35 1.46 18.99
N SER A 431 -12.11 1.60 19.49
CA SER A 431 -11.02 2.23 18.74
C SER A 431 -10.55 1.35 17.57
N ASP A 432 -10.40 0.04 17.77
CA ASP A 432 -10.04 -0.91 16.71
C ASP A 432 -11.10 -0.91 15.60
N LEU A 433 -12.39 -1.01 15.97
CA LEU A 433 -13.48 -1.03 14.99
C LEU A 433 -13.66 0.32 14.28
N LYS A 434 -13.48 1.45 14.97
CA LYS A 434 -13.56 2.77 14.32
C LYS A 434 -12.40 3.02 13.36
N ALA A 435 -11.19 2.58 13.69
CA ALA A 435 -10.05 2.62 12.78
C ALA A 435 -10.25 1.71 11.55
N LEU A 436 -10.81 0.51 11.77
CA LEU A 436 -11.22 -0.39 10.68
C LEU A 436 -12.25 0.27 9.75
N LEU A 437 -13.33 0.83 10.31
CA LEU A 437 -14.38 1.51 9.54
C LEU A 437 -13.85 2.72 8.76
N PHE A 438 -12.87 3.47 9.28
CA PHE A 438 -12.22 4.52 8.49
C PHE A 438 -11.40 3.95 7.32
N GLY A 439 -10.66 2.86 7.56
CA GLY A 439 -9.89 2.18 6.52
C GLY A 439 -10.77 1.67 5.37
N THR A 440 -11.98 1.18 5.65
CA THR A 440 -12.90 0.71 4.60
C THR A 440 -13.42 1.82 3.69
N LEU A 441 -13.45 3.09 4.15
CA LEU A 441 -13.87 4.24 3.34
C LEU A 441 -12.96 4.52 2.14
N TYR A 442 -11.73 3.97 2.11
CA TYR A 442 -10.81 4.14 0.97
C TYR A 442 -11.31 3.44 -0.30
N ALA A 443 -11.98 2.30 -0.18
CA ALA A 443 -12.46 1.49 -1.30
C ALA A 443 -13.87 0.93 -1.02
N PRO A 444 -14.88 1.79 -0.80
CA PRO A 444 -16.18 1.39 -0.28
C PRO A 444 -16.89 0.35 -1.16
N THR A 445 -16.68 0.41 -2.47
CA THR A 445 -17.21 -0.54 -3.46
C THR A 445 -16.77 -1.99 -3.19
N ALA A 446 -15.53 -2.19 -2.74
CA ALA A 446 -14.99 -3.50 -2.39
C ALA A 446 -15.28 -3.90 -0.93
N THR A 447 -15.37 -2.94 -0.01
CA THR A 447 -15.33 -3.20 1.43
C THR A 447 -16.69 -3.19 2.13
N PHE A 448 -17.71 -2.51 1.60
CA PHE A 448 -18.99 -2.35 2.30
C PHE A 448 -19.74 -3.67 2.49
N THR A 449 -19.57 -4.65 1.61
CA THR A 449 -20.09 -6.02 1.82
C THR A 449 -19.54 -6.63 3.12
N ALA A 450 -18.24 -6.49 3.36
CA ALA A 450 -17.60 -6.95 4.59
C ALA A 450 -18.04 -6.13 5.82
N VAL A 451 -18.15 -4.81 5.69
CA VAL A 451 -18.69 -3.96 6.77
C VAL A 451 -20.09 -4.41 7.17
N ALA A 452 -20.96 -4.73 6.20
CA ALA A 452 -22.29 -5.24 6.47
C ALA A 452 -22.27 -6.57 7.24
N ILE A 453 -21.38 -7.50 6.85
CA ILE A 453 -21.23 -8.80 7.53
C ILE A 453 -20.69 -8.62 8.95
N ILE A 454 -19.60 -7.86 9.11
CA ILE A 454 -18.97 -7.60 10.41
C ILE A 454 -19.97 -6.93 11.35
N MET A 455 -20.67 -5.89 10.89
CA MET A 455 -21.65 -5.18 11.72
C MET A 455 -22.89 -6.02 12.04
N ASP A 456 -23.33 -6.92 11.15
CA ASP A 456 -24.42 -7.86 11.44
C ASP A 456 -24.01 -8.92 12.48
N LEU A 457 -22.82 -9.51 12.34
CA LEU A 457 -22.26 -10.46 13.31
C LEU A 457 -22.14 -9.84 14.71
N LEU A 458 -21.57 -8.63 14.77
CA LEU A 458 -21.45 -7.88 16.03
C LEU A 458 -22.83 -7.52 16.62
N HIS A 459 -23.81 -7.17 15.78
CA HIS A 459 -25.18 -6.88 16.23
C HIS A 459 -25.93 -8.12 16.73
N ARG A 460 -25.64 -9.31 16.17
CA ARG A 460 -26.21 -10.60 16.58
C ARG A 460 -25.44 -11.27 17.73
N HIS A 461 -24.35 -10.68 18.23
CA HIS A 461 -23.43 -11.28 19.22
C HIS A 461 -22.81 -12.62 18.74
N LEU A 462 -22.37 -12.65 17.49
CA LEU A 462 -21.70 -13.78 16.82
C LEU A 462 -20.23 -13.45 16.53
N ASP A 463 -19.55 -12.82 17.49
CA ASP A 463 -18.22 -12.23 17.32
C ASP A 463 -17.06 -13.24 17.23
N GLU A 464 -17.25 -14.50 17.63
CA GLU A 464 -16.24 -15.57 17.52
C GLU A 464 -15.70 -15.77 16.08
N ILE A 465 -16.55 -15.50 15.08
CA ILE A 465 -16.24 -15.59 13.65
C ILE A 465 -15.23 -14.51 13.22
N LEU A 466 -15.12 -13.41 13.96
CA LEU A 466 -14.26 -12.27 13.63
C LEU A 466 -12.80 -12.45 14.05
N THR A 467 -12.45 -13.62 14.62
CA THR A 467 -11.06 -13.99 14.99
C THR A 467 -10.07 -13.84 13.82
N THR A 468 -10.51 -14.12 12.60
CA THR A 468 -9.68 -14.00 11.38
C THR A 468 -9.42 -12.55 10.95
N ILE A 469 -10.31 -11.62 11.30
CA ILE A 469 -10.25 -10.19 10.91
C ILE A 469 -9.44 -9.36 11.92
N PHE A 470 -9.54 -9.66 13.22
CA PHE A 470 -8.92 -8.86 14.28
C PHE A 470 -7.62 -9.45 14.85
N ARG A 471 -6.88 -10.21 14.01
CA ARG A 471 -5.63 -10.87 14.41
C ARG A 471 -4.59 -9.86 14.92
N PRO A 472 -3.86 -10.20 16.00
CA PRO A 472 -2.82 -9.34 16.54
C PRO A 472 -1.59 -9.40 15.60
N PRO A 473 -1.10 -8.25 15.11
CA PRO A 473 -0.08 -8.26 14.08
C PRO A 473 1.34 -8.02 14.61
N PRO A 474 2.39 -8.38 13.85
CA PRO A 474 2.33 -9.32 12.73
C PRO A 474 2.18 -10.77 13.24
N ASN A 475 1.96 -11.72 12.34
CA ASN A 475 2.16 -13.14 12.61
C ASN A 475 3.33 -13.39 13.59
N LEU A 476 3.05 -13.97 14.76
CA LEU A 476 4.03 -14.36 15.78
C LEU A 476 4.93 -15.54 15.33
N GLU A 477 5.02 -15.75 14.02
CA GLU A 477 5.86 -16.72 13.37
C GLU A 477 7.32 -16.28 13.46
N LEU A 478 8.12 -17.07 14.17
CA LEU A 478 9.57 -16.92 14.28
C LEU A 478 10.27 -16.65 12.91
N PRO A 479 9.86 -17.23 11.76
CA PRO A 479 10.36 -16.84 10.45
C PRO A 479 10.35 -15.34 10.11
N ALA A 480 9.39 -14.55 10.61
CA ALA A 480 9.38 -13.09 10.40
C ALA A 480 10.51 -12.36 11.15
N PHE A 481 11.00 -12.95 12.25
CA PHE A 481 12.15 -12.46 13.02
C PHE A 481 13.49 -13.12 12.61
N CYS A 482 13.45 -14.34 12.08
CA CYS A 482 14.63 -15.17 11.78
C CYS A 482 14.95 -15.30 10.29
N GLY A 483 14.13 -14.74 9.39
CA GLY A 483 14.38 -14.66 7.96
C GLY A 483 15.29 -13.49 7.57
N PRO A 484 15.72 -13.42 6.29
CA PRO A 484 16.43 -12.25 5.77
C PRO A 484 15.58 -10.97 5.93
N PRO A 485 16.22 -9.79 6.03
CA PRO A 485 15.53 -8.52 6.26
C PRO A 485 14.57 -8.21 5.11
N GLN A 486 13.27 -8.43 5.36
CA GLN A 486 12.22 -8.21 4.38
C GLN A 486 12.29 -6.79 3.78
N PRO A 487 11.95 -6.60 2.49
CA PRO A 487 11.78 -5.26 1.93
C PRO A 487 10.77 -4.47 2.77
N ALA A 488 11.08 -3.20 3.05
CA ALA A 488 10.42 -2.43 4.11
C ALA A 488 9.01 -1.90 3.75
N SER A 489 8.23 -2.67 2.98
CA SER A 489 6.79 -2.46 2.71
C SER A 489 5.91 -2.49 3.97
N VAL A 490 6.51 -2.86 5.10
CA VAL A 490 5.86 -3.13 6.39
C VAL A 490 5.95 -1.95 7.37
N TYR A 491 6.79 -0.93 7.12
CA TYR A 491 7.13 0.11 8.12
C TYR A 491 6.72 1.53 7.71
N LEU A 492 5.46 1.64 7.30
CA LEU A 492 4.78 2.89 6.93
C LEU A 492 4.75 3.98 8.01
N ASN A 493 5.26 3.78 9.24
CA ASN A 493 5.10 4.76 10.33
C ASN A 493 6.27 5.75 10.49
N GLU A 494 7.52 5.30 10.46
CA GLU A 494 8.68 6.15 10.82
C GLU A 494 9.11 7.07 9.67
N ALA A 495 9.31 6.49 8.49
CA ALA A 495 9.70 7.24 7.32
C ALA A 495 8.60 8.19 6.85
N GLN A 496 7.34 7.77 6.98
CA GLN A 496 6.16 8.61 6.76
C GLN A 496 6.11 9.80 7.71
N ALA A 497 6.26 9.58 9.02
CA ALA A 497 6.36 10.67 9.98
C ALA A 497 7.51 11.60 9.60
N ALA A 498 8.72 11.06 9.35
CA ALA A 498 9.87 11.85 8.98
C ALA A 498 9.66 12.70 7.71
N ILE A 499 8.98 12.18 6.66
CA ILE A 499 8.59 12.94 5.48
C ILE A 499 7.53 14.00 5.83
N MET A 500 6.41 13.60 6.43
CA MET A 500 5.30 14.49 6.81
C MET A 500 5.76 15.68 7.65
N CYS A 501 6.67 15.43 8.60
CA CYS A 501 7.19 16.44 9.52
C CYS A 501 8.29 17.30 8.86
N SER A 502 9.03 16.75 7.89
CA SER A 502 10.00 17.49 7.07
C SER A 502 9.33 18.46 6.09
N ASP A 503 8.15 18.10 5.58
CA ASP A 503 7.36 18.96 4.68
C ASP A 503 6.64 20.12 5.40
N LYS A 504 6.63 20.14 6.74
CA LYS A 504 5.94 21.18 7.52
C LYS A 504 6.67 22.51 7.44
N ARG A 505 5.99 23.54 6.90
CA ARG A 505 6.44 24.92 7.06
C ARG A 505 6.21 25.43 8.48
N TYR A 506 5.11 25.01 9.07
CA TYR A 506 4.71 25.33 10.44
C TYR A 506 4.68 24.02 11.24
N GLN A 507 5.75 23.75 11.97
CA GLN A 507 5.85 22.54 12.79
C GLN A 507 4.77 22.55 13.88
N LEU A 508 4.18 21.39 14.12
CA LEU A 508 3.35 21.16 15.31
C LEU A 508 4.32 21.09 16.51
N ASN A 509 4.18 22.02 17.44
CA ASN A 509 4.87 22.00 18.73
C ASN A 509 3.98 22.76 19.71
N ASP A 510 3.01 22.04 20.27
CA ASP A 510 1.94 22.66 21.03
C ASP A 510 1.78 22.04 22.43
N THR A 511 0.89 22.63 23.20
CA THR A 511 0.50 22.14 24.53
C THR A 511 -0.74 21.27 24.43
N LEU A 512 -0.87 20.24 25.28
CA LEU A 512 -2.05 19.36 25.31
C LEU A 512 -3.42 20.10 25.27
N PRO A 513 -3.64 21.23 25.98
CA PRO A 513 -4.89 21.98 25.87
C PRO A 513 -5.15 22.64 24.52
N ASN A 514 -4.12 22.92 23.72
CA ASN A 514 -4.28 23.43 22.36
C ASN A 514 -4.38 22.28 21.34
N ILE A 515 -3.68 21.17 21.56
CA ILE A 515 -3.90 19.93 20.81
C ILE A 515 -5.37 19.48 20.93
N ASN A 516 -5.95 19.59 22.12
CA ASN A 516 -7.38 19.34 22.32
C ASN A 516 -8.28 20.31 21.53
N LYS A 517 -7.86 21.56 21.29
CA LYS A 517 -8.61 22.50 20.43
C LYS A 517 -8.49 22.13 18.95
N HIS A 518 -7.32 21.66 18.51
CA HIS A 518 -7.16 21.11 17.15
C HIS A 518 -8.06 19.89 16.97
N PHE A 519 -8.19 19.04 18.00
CA PHE A 519 -9.18 17.95 18.02
C PHE A 519 -10.62 18.45 17.95
N GLU A 520 -11.02 19.41 18.79
CA GLU A 520 -12.37 20.00 18.78
C GLU A 520 -12.72 20.63 17.41
N SER A 521 -11.74 21.28 16.77
CA SER A 521 -11.87 21.85 15.42
C SER A 521 -12.09 20.76 14.37
N LEU A 522 -11.25 19.74 14.33
CA LEU A 522 -11.42 18.56 13.47
C LEU A 522 -12.77 17.84 13.70
N ALA A 523 -13.17 17.68 14.97
CA ALA A 523 -14.40 17.00 15.36
C ALA A 523 -15.66 17.79 14.98
N SER A 524 -15.53 19.09 14.66
CA SER A 524 -16.60 19.88 14.06
C SER A 524 -16.76 19.66 12.55
N VAL A 525 -15.77 19.04 11.89
CA VAL A 525 -15.76 18.73 10.45
C VAL A 525 -16.18 17.27 10.20
N SER A 526 -15.65 16.31 10.98
CA SER A 526 -15.97 14.89 10.81
C SER A 526 -15.93 14.12 12.12
N SER A 527 -16.81 13.12 12.21
CA SER A 527 -16.84 12.11 13.27
C SER A 527 -15.54 11.32 13.45
N TYR A 528 -14.66 11.27 12.44
CA TYR A 528 -13.38 10.53 12.43
C TYR A 528 -12.14 11.39 12.78
N ALA A 529 -12.35 12.59 13.33
CA ALA A 529 -11.29 13.47 13.82
C ALA A 529 -10.25 12.79 14.75
N ASP A 530 -10.67 11.82 15.54
CA ASP A 530 -9.83 11.07 16.49
C ASP A 530 -8.92 10.04 15.81
N VAL A 531 -9.36 9.45 14.69
CA VAL A 531 -8.52 8.65 13.79
C VAL A 531 -7.48 9.55 13.12
N TRP A 532 -7.93 10.63 12.46
CA TRP A 532 -7.05 11.47 11.65
C TRP A 532 -6.02 12.26 12.47
N LEU A 533 -6.40 12.78 13.64
CA LEU A 533 -5.45 13.51 14.50
C LEU A 533 -4.34 12.60 15.03
N SER A 534 -4.61 11.31 15.26
CA SER A 534 -3.60 10.34 15.71
C SER A 534 -2.40 10.27 14.76
N LEU A 535 -2.63 10.41 13.45
CA LEU A 535 -1.59 10.49 12.42
C LEU A 535 -0.75 11.77 12.56
N MET A 536 -1.40 12.93 12.63
CA MET A 536 -0.72 14.23 12.62
C MET A 536 0.07 14.51 13.91
N LEU A 537 -0.34 13.89 15.02
CA LEU A 537 0.40 13.95 16.29
C LEU A 537 1.80 13.34 16.21
N ALA A 538 2.08 12.47 15.23
CA ALA A 538 3.44 11.99 14.98
C ALA A 538 4.45 13.13 14.73
N CYS A 539 3.99 14.33 14.33
CA CYS A 539 4.81 15.51 14.12
C CYS A 539 4.89 16.49 15.29
N ASP A 540 4.19 16.26 16.40
CA ASP A 540 4.27 17.18 17.55
C ASP A 540 5.66 17.12 18.20
N ASP A 541 6.32 18.27 18.28
CA ASP A 541 7.68 18.43 18.82
C ASP A 541 8.73 17.59 18.04
N TRP A 542 8.50 17.32 16.75
CA TRP A 542 9.44 16.57 15.90
C TRP A 542 10.80 17.30 15.81
N PRO A 543 11.90 16.69 16.31
CA PRO A 543 13.11 17.45 16.60
C PRO A 543 14.08 17.58 15.41
N ILE A 544 13.91 16.76 14.37
CA ILE A 544 14.80 16.75 13.20
C ILE A 544 14.35 17.83 12.22
N LYS A 545 15.30 18.62 11.72
CA LYS A 545 15.03 19.69 10.75
C LYS A 545 15.43 19.24 9.34
N ALA A 546 14.52 19.43 8.40
CA ALA A 546 14.78 19.20 6.99
C ALA A 546 15.81 20.19 6.43
N ILE A 547 16.57 19.72 5.45
CA ILE A 547 17.50 20.44 4.59
C ILE A 547 16.94 20.30 3.17
N ASP A 548 16.20 21.31 2.72
CA ASP A 548 15.69 21.33 1.35
C ASP A 548 16.85 21.48 0.33
N PRO A 549 16.70 20.95 -0.89
CA PRO A 549 17.69 21.10 -1.96
C PRO A 549 17.85 22.57 -2.38
N PRO A 550 18.81 22.90 -3.28
CA PRO A 550 18.90 24.22 -3.90
C PRO A 550 17.60 24.58 -4.64
N MET A 551 16.73 25.30 -3.93
CA MET A 551 15.37 25.69 -4.28
C MET A 551 15.00 26.88 -3.37
N ARG A 552 14.15 27.81 -3.81
CA ARG A 552 13.49 28.74 -2.89
C ARG A 552 12.19 28.13 -2.41
N TRP A 553 11.77 28.45 -1.18
CA TRP A 553 10.42 28.12 -0.72
C TRP A 553 9.33 28.70 -1.66
N ASP A 554 9.65 29.79 -2.39
CA ASP A 554 8.85 30.39 -3.47
C ASP A 554 8.65 29.49 -4.70
N ASP A 555 9.40 28.40 -4.83
CA ASP A 555 9.26 27.43 -5.91
C ASP A 555 8.38 26.22 -5.50
N HIS A 556 7.98 26.10 -4.23
CA HIS A 556 7.06 25.04 -3.73
C HIS A 556 5.59 25.39 -4.08
N PRO A 557 4.72 24.44 -4.51
CA PRO A 557 3.35 24.73 -4.97
C PRO A 557 2.43 25.37 -3.92
N ALA A 558 2.76 25.24 -2.62
CA ALA A 558 2.06 25.91 -1.52
C ALA A 558 2.31 27.44 -1.45
N ASN A 559 3.39 27.94 -2.07
CA ASN A 559 3.87 29.31 -1.90
C ASN A 559 4.23 29.99 -3.23
N LYS A 560 4.40 29.23 -4.31
CA LYS A 560 4.57 29.77 -5.67
C LYS A 560 3.32 30.49 -6.13
N ASN A 561 3.49 31.72 -6.62
CA ASN A 561 2.38 32.53 -7.14
C ASN A 561 1.74 31.85 -8.36
N PRO A 562 0.42 31.59 -8.36
CA PRO A 562 -0.28 31.09 -9.53
C PRO A 562 -0.52 32.20 -10.58
N PRO A 563 -0.74 31.85 -11.85
CA PRO A 563 -0.70 30.49 -12.39
C PRO A 563 0.74 30.01 -12.64
N ILE A 564 1.00 28.77 -12.28
CA ILE A 564 2.24 28.06 -12.56
C ILE A 564 2.17 27.58 -14.01
N ASN A 565 3.03 28.11 -14.87
CA ASN A 565 3.14 27.64 -16.25
C ASN A 565 4.08 26.43 -16.34
N THR A 566 3.70 25.43 -17.13
CA THR A 566 4.44 24.17 -17.33
C THR A 566 4.53 23.84 -18.81
N SER A 567 5.53 23.04 -19.21
CA SER A 567 5.76 22.66 -20.61
C SER A 567 4.68 21.76 -21.22
N PHE A 568 3.83 21.15 -20.39
CA PHE A 568 2.59 20.51 -20.77
C PHE A 568 1.56 20.65 -19.63
N PRO A 569 0.25 20.83 -19.89
CA PRO A 569 -0.73 20.99 -18.83
C PRO A 569 -0.96 19.70 -18.02
N LEU A 570 -1.20 19.86 -16.72
CA LEU A 570 -1.46 18.76 -15.79
C LEU A 570 -2.91 18.27 -15.92
N LEU A 571 -3.14 17.01 -15.52
CA LEU A 571 -4.48 16.45 -15.32
C LEU A 571 -4.71 16.14 -13.83
N PHE A 572 -5.73 16.74 -13.25
CA PHE A 572 -6.20 16.48 -11.89
C PHE A 572 -7.43 15.56 -11.90
N ILE A 573 -7.48 14.60 -10.99
CA ILE A 573 -8.63 13.72 -10.80
C ILE A 573 -9.05 13.76 -9.33
N GLY A 574 -10.33 14.01 -9.08
CA GLY A 574 -10.92 13.95 -7.75
C GLY A 574 -12.24 13.18 -7.78
N ASN A 575 -12.52 12.43 -6.72
CA ASN A 575 -13.81 11.76 -6.57
C ASN A 575 -14.83 12.73 -5.98
N THR A 576 -16.13 12.58 -6.29
CA THR A 576 -17.22 13.39 -5.71
C THR A 576 -17.21 13.38 -4.18
N ALA A 577 -16.82 12.26 -3.56
CA ALA A 577 -16.56 12.17 -2.13
C ALA A 577 -15.33 11.29 -1.86
N ASP A 578 -14.21 11.91 -1.51
CA ASP A 578 -12.96 11.25 -1.14
C ASP A 578 -12.71 11.45 0.38
N PRO A 579 -12.53 10.38 1.17
CA PRO A 579 -12.49 10.48 2.63
C PRO A 579 -11.24 11.19 3.18
N VAL A 580 -10.22 11.49 2.36
CA VAL A 580 -8.95 12.09 2.80
C VAL A 580 -8.40 13.18 1.87
N THR A 581 -8.74 13.14 0.58
CA THR A 581 -8.36 14.13 -0.45
C THR A 581 -9.61 14.64 -1.20
N PRO A 582 -10.50 15.39 -0.52
CA PRO A 582 -11.82 15.77 -1.02
C PRO A 582 -11.76 16.58 -2.33
N LEU A 583 -12.82 16.53 -3.14
CA LEU A 583 -12.88 17.15 -4.49
C LEU A 583 -12.44 18.62 -4.48
N HIS A 584 -12.74 19.35 -3.41
CA HIS A 584 -12.32 20.73 -3.18
C HIS A 584 -10.81 20.95 -3.35
N ALA A 585 -9.98 20.00 -2.92
CA ALA A 585 -8.53 20.06 -3.06
C ALA A 585 -8.10 19.93 -4.54
N ALA A 586 -8.72 19.04 -5.31
CA ALA A 586 -8.49 18.91 -6.75
C ALA A 586 -8.85 20.22 -7.49
N LEU A 587 -10.05 20.77 -7.24
CA LEU A 587 -10.50 22.04 -7.84
C LEU A 587 -9.58 23.21 -7.48
N LYS A 588 -9.10 23.26 -6.23
CA LYS A 588 -8.19 24.31 -5.75
C LYS A 588 -6.79 24.18 -6.37
N MET A 589 -6.25 22.96 -6.46
CA MET A 589 -4.91 22.74 -7.01
C MET A 589 -4.88 22.88 -8.53
N ALA A 590 -5.92 22.46 -9.25
CA ALA A 590 -6.04 22.67 -10.70
C ALA A 590 -5.91 24.15 -11.07
N ARG A 591 -6.60 25.04 -10.35
CA ARG A 591 -6.50 26.51 -10.50
C ARG A 591 -5.08 27.08 -10.34
N LYS A 592 -4.14 26.36 -9.70
CA LYS A 592 -2.76 26.83 -9.56
C LYS A 592 -1.93 26.64 -10.83
N PHE A 593 -2.34 25.78 -11.76
CA PHE A 593 -1.55 25.44 -12.95
C PHE A 593 -2.22 25.96 -14.23
N THR A 594 -1.40 26.42 -15.18
CA THR A 594 -1.88 26.99 -16.44
C THR A 594 -2.47 25.88 -17.32
N ASP A 595 -3.67 26.12 -17.86
CA ASP A 595 -4.41 25.21 -18.76
C ASP A 595 -4.65 23.79 -18.23
N ALA A 596 -4.55 23.58 -16.91
CA ALA A 596 -4.72 22.27 -16.30
C ALA A 596 -6.17 21.75 -16.40
N GLY A 597 -6.31 20.51 -16.83
CA GLY A 597 -7.60 19.82 -16.91
C GLY A 597 -7.99 19.19 -15.58
N LEU A 598 -9.30 19.03 -15.35
CA LEU A 598 -9.83 18.33 -14.19
C LEU A 598 -10.95 17.37 -14.60
N ILE A 599 -10.95 16.18 -14.01
CA ILE A 599 -12.05 15.21 -14.05
C ILE A 599 -12.57 15.00 -12.63
N GLU A 600 -13.89 15.15 -12.46
CA GLU A 600 -14.59 14.59 -11.30
C GLU A 600 -15.06 13.17 -11.64
N GLN A 601 -14.60 12.16 -10.88
CA GLN A 601 -15.20 10.84 -10.92
C GLN A 601 -16.34 10.75 -9.89
N LYS A 602 -17.55 10.41 -10.35
CA LYS A 602 -18.72 10.26 -9.48
C LYS A 602 -18.74 8.92 -8.79
N SER A 603 -17.90 8.82 -7.77
CA SER A 603 -17.81 7.70 -6.84
C SER A 603 -17.47 8.19 -5.44
N GLU A 604 -17.82 7.38 -4.45
CA GLU A 604 -17.23 7.44 -3.12
C GLU A 604 -15.90 6.67 -3.07
N GLY A 605 -14.93 7.15 -2.28
CA GLY A 605 -13.67 6.46 -2.00
C GLY A 605 -12.42 7.28 -2.36
N HIS A 606 -11.24 6.74 -2.08
CA HIS A 606 -9.98 7.45 -2.22
C HIS A 606 -9.28 7.19 -3.57
N CYS A 607 -8.98 8.27 -4.31
CA CYS A 607 -8.48 8.25 -5.70
C CYS A 607 -9.46 7.59 -6.70
N SER A 608 -9.25 7.79 -8.00
CA SER A 608 -10.09 7.17 -9.05
C SER A 608 -10.07 5.64 -9.04
N LEU A 609 -9.04 5.03 -8.45
CA LEU A 609 -8.91 3.58 -8.30
C LEU A 609 -9.97 2.96 -7.36
N ALA A 610 -10.70 3.76 -6.56
CA ALA A 610 -11.70 3.24 -5.63
C ALA A 610 -12.95 2.64 -6.32
N ALA A 611 -13.26 3.04 -7.55
CA ALA A 611 -14.38 2.55 -8.34
C ALA A 611 -14.06 2.53 -9.84
N VAL A 612 -14.50 1.52 -10.57
CA VAL A 612 -14.35 1.47 -12.04
C VAL A 612 -15.19 2.58 -12.71
N SER A 613 -14.56 3.43 -13.53
CA SER A 613 -15.25 4.30 -14.48
C SER A 613 -14.62 4.20 -15.88
N LYS A 614 -15.37 3.67 -16.85
CA LYS A 614 -14.95 3.61 -18.26
C LYS A 614 -14.65 5.00 -18.82
N CYS A 615 -15.36 6.02 -18.34
CA CYS A 615 -15.15 7.41 -18.70
C CYS A 615 -13.78 7.91 -18.22
N THR A 616 -13.47 7.77 -16.92
CA THR A 616 -12.18 8.20 -16.35
C THR A 616 -11.02 7.46 -17.02
N ILE A 617 -11.12 6.13 -17.16
CA ILE A 617 -10.12 5.28 -17.82
C ILE A 617 -9.85 5.81 -19.24
N SER A 618 -10.89 6.01 -20.05
CA SER A 618 -10.73 6.50 -21.43
C SER A 618 -10.05 7.87 -21.52
N LYS A 619 -10.35 8.77 -20.57
CA LYS A 619 -9.75 10.11 -20.49
C LYS A 619 -8.27 10.07 -20.07
N VAL A 620 -7.92 9.22 -19.11
CA VAL A 620 -6.53 8.97 -18.71
C VAL A 620 -5.72 8.37 -19.87
N THR A 621 -6.29 7.39 -20.60
CA THR A 621 -5.65 6.84 -21.81
C THR A 621 -5.41 7.94 -22.86
N GLN A 622 -6.41 8.79 -23.16
CA GLN A 622 -6.27 9.90 -24.12
C GLN A 622 -5.23 10.93 -23.68
N TYR A 623 -5.15 11.25 -22.38
CA TYR A 623 -4.15 12.18 -21.85
C TYR A 623 -2.72 11.66 -22.06
N PHE A 624 -2.44 10.42 -21.63
CA PHE A 624 -1.11 9.82 -21.79
C PHE A 624 -0.77 9.57 -23.26
N ARG A 625 -1.63 8.89 -24.02
CA ARG A 625 -1.33 8.43 -25.40
C ARG A 625 -1.44 9.51 -26.47
N GLU A 626 -2.37 10.45 -26.32
CA GLU A 626 -2.71 11.42 -27.38
C GLU A 626 -2.37 12.87 -26.99
N GLY A 627 -2.13 13.14 -25.70
CA GLY A 627 -1.94 14.51 -25.21
C GLY A 627 -3.20 15.34 -25.28
N ILE A 628 -4.37 14.71 -25.14
CA ILE A 628 -5.66 15.39 -25.01
C ILE A 628 -5.87 15.69 -23.53
N VAL A 629 -5.91 16.98 -23.18
CA VAL A 629 -6.19 17.45 -21.82
C VAL A 629 -7.71 17.70 -21.71
N PRO A 630 -8.39 17.19 -20.66
CA PRO A 630 -9.74 17.59 -20.29
C PRO A 630 -9.88 19.11 -20.15
N SER A 631 -11.10 19.63 -20.26
CA SER A 631 -11.34 21.08 -20.18
C SER A 631 -10.88 21.67 -18.85
N VAL A 632 -10.30 22.88 -18.91
CA VAL A 632 -10.00 23.69 -17.73
C VAL A 632 -11.28 23.92 -16.92
N PRO A 633 -11.30 23.68 -15.61
CA PRO A 633 -12.52 23.73 -14.82
C PRO A 633 -13.00 25.18 -14.55
N ASP A 634 -14.19 25.52 -15.02
CA ASP A 634 -14.91 26.75 -14.67
C ASP A 634 -15.61 26.57 -13.32
N ILE A 635 -14.86 26.82 -12.26
CA ILE A 635 -15.31 26.59 -10.88
C ILE A 635 -16.25 27.72 -10.38
N GLU A 636 -16.39 28.83 -11.11
CA GLU A 636 -17.37 29.88 -10.75
C GLU A 636 -18.79 29.47 -11.18
N ASP A 637 -18.94 28.92 -12.38
CA ASP A 637 -20.23 28.42 -12.90
C ASP A 637 -20.47 26.92 -12.62
N GLY A 638 -19.53 26.22 -11.95
CA GLY A 638 -19.65 24.78 -11.64
C GLY A 638 -19.40 23.86 -12.84
N GLY A 639 -18.76 24.37 -13.89
CA GLY A 639 -18.51 23.67 -15.14
C GLY A 639 -17.14 23.00 -15.20
N TRP A 640 -17.08 21.70 -14.90
CA TRP A 640 -15.92 20.85 -15.17
C TRP A 640 -16.35 19.50 -15.76
N GLU A 641 -15.39 18.73 -16.27
CA GLU A 641 -15.69 17.42 -16.86
C GLU A 641 -16.00 16.40 -15.74
N THR A 642 -17.10 15.68 -15.88
CA THR A 642 -17.53 14.65 -14.92
C THR A 642 -17.64 13.29 -15.60
N CYS A 643 -17.24 12.24 -14.89
CA CYS A 643 -17.32 10.86 -15.32
C CYS A 643 -18.15 10.06 -14.32
N ASP A 644 -19.25 9.45 -14.78
CA ASP A 644 -20.04 8.53 -13.97
C ASP A 644 -19.23 7.23 -13.70
N ALA A 645 -19.36 6.65 -12.51
CA ALA A 645 -18.82 5.32 -12.21
C ALA A 645 -19.72 4.22 -12.79
N ASP A 646 -19.11 3.11 -13.20
CA ASP A 646 -19.78 1.92 -13.74
C ASP A 646 -20.15 0.89 -12.64
N GLU A 647 -19.80 1.18 -11.39
CA GLU A 647 -20.08 0.38 -10.19
C GLU A 647 -20.14 1.27 -8.94
N TRP A 648 -20.73 0.73 -7.87
CA TRP A 648 -20.87 1.37 -6.56
C TRP A 648 -21.07 0.28 -5.48
N PRO A 649 -21.02 0.59 -4.17
CA PRO A 649 -21.14 -0.42 -3.12
C PRO A 649 -22.34 -1.36 -3.28
N PHE A 650 -22.10 -2.66 -3.08
CA PHE A 650 -23.03 -3.78 -3.34
C PHE A 650 -23.44 -4.01 -4.81
N HIS A 651 -22.93 -3.20 -5.75
CA HIS A 651 -23.20 -3.31 -7.19
C HIS A 651 -21.87 -3.37 -7.98
N PRO A 652 -21.14 -4.50 -7.91
CA PRO A 652 -19.82 -4.64 -8.52
C PRO A 652 -19.87 -4.68 -10.05
N PHE A 653 -18.78 -4.21 -10.67
CA PHE A 653 -18.64 -4.15 -12.13
C PHE A 653 -18.84 -5.52 -12.81
N GLY A 654 -19.73 -5.57 -13.80
CA GLY A 654 -19.75 -6.65 -14.80
C GLY A 654 -20.52 -7.94 -14.47
N THR A 655 -21.38 -7.97 -13.44
CA THR A 655 -22.16 -9.17 -13.03
C THR A 655 -23.11 -9.76 -14.08
N ALA A 656 -23.34 -9.08 -15.21
CA ALA A 656 -24.14 -9.60 -16.33
C ALA A 656 -23.29 -10.21 -17.47
N GLY A 657 -21.96 -10.17 -17.39
CA GLY A 657 -21.05 -10.45 -18.51
C GLY A 657 -20.31 -11.79 -18.48
N ARG A 658 -19.67 -12.16 -17.35
CA ARG A 658 -18.75 -13.32 -17.30
C ARG A 658 -19.45 -14.66 -17.56
N ASP A 659 -20.60 -14.90 -16.92
CA ASP A 659 -21.34 -16.17 -17.01
C ASP A 659 -21.88 -16.47 -18.43
N ALA A 660 -21.87 -15.48 -19.33
CA ALA A 660 -22.31 -15.65 -20.72
C ALA A 660 -21.16 -16.02 -21.69
N GLU A 661 -19.89 -15.78 -21.35
CA GLU A 661 -18.77 -15.89 -22.29
C GLU A 661 -17.95 -17.18 -22.20
N GLU A 662 -18.08 -17.99 -21.15
CA GLU A 662 -17.44 -19.32 -21.08
C GLU A 662 -17.88 -20.29 -22.21
N GLY A 663 -18.92 -19.94 -22.97
CA GLY A 663 -19.42 -20.73 -24.10
C GLY A 663 -18.69 -20.56 -25.44
N TRP A 664 -17.81 -19.56 -25.64
CA TRP A 664 -17.34 -19.15 -26.98
C TRP A 664 -15.83 -19.26 -27.23
N ALA A 665 -15.27 -20.44 -26.98
CA ALA A 665 -14.02 -20.82 -27.64
C ALA A 665 -14.23 -20.97 -29.17
N THR A 666 -13.25 -20.52 -29.96
CA THR A 666 -13.05 -20.77 -31.41
C THR A 666 -13.64 -19.81 -32.47
N THR A 667 -13.22 -18.53 -32.46
CA THR A 667 -12.88 -17.87 -33.76
C THR A 667 -11.76 -16.83 -33.64
N ARG A 668 -10.76 -16.89 -34.54
CA ARG A 668 -9.66 -15.90 -34.58
C ARG A 668 -10.01 -14.73 -35.52
N HIS A 669 -10.38 -13.58 -34.98
CA HIS A 669 -10.18 -12.26 -35.60
C HIS A 669 -9.88 -11.25 -34.47
N ALA A 670 -8.96 -10.31 -34.69
CA ALA A 670 -8.45 -9.42 -33.65
C ALA A 670 -9.33 -8.16 -33.48
N ALA A 671 -9.51 -7.74 -32.22
CA ALA A 671 -10.52 -6.78 -31.72
C ALA A 671 -11.97 -7.30 -31.84
N PRO A 672 -12.76 -7.32 -30.74
CA PRO A 672 -12.87 -6.22 -29.78
C PRO A 672 -12.45 -6.50 -28.31
N LEU A 673 -11.84 -7.65 -28.00
CA LEU A 673 -11.42 -8.03 -26.63
C LEU A 673 -10.55 -6.99 -25.88
N ALA A 674 -9.86 -6.10 -26.59
CA ALA A 674 -8.86 -5.20 -26.01
C ALA A 674 -9.42 -4.01 -25.22
N ARG A 675 -10.73 -3.68 -25.31
CA ARG A 675 -11.33 -2.60 -24.49
C ARG A 675 -11.86 -3.12 -23.17
N ASP A 676 -12.52 -4.27 -23.18
CA ASP A 676 -13.08 -4.87 -21.96
C ASP A 676 -11.96 -5.31 -20.99
N ASP A 677 -10.81 -5.75 -21.53
CA ASP A 677 -9.58 -6.03 -20.76
C ASP A 677 -9.08 -4.79 -19.97
N GLN A 678 -9.22 -3.57 -20.50
CA GLN A 678 -8.82 -2.34 -19.78
C GLN A 678 -9.73 -2.07 -18.56
N PHE A 679 -10.99 -2.46 -18.63
CA PHE A 679 -11.97 -2.23 -17.57
C PHE A 679 -11.86 -3.31 -16.49
N TRP A 680 -11.65 -4.59 -16.85
CA TRP A 680 -11.34 -5.65 -15.90
C TRP A 680 -9.98 -5.46 -15.20
N ALA A 681 -9.02 -4.78 -15.84
CA ALA A 681 -7.78 -4.36 -15.17
C ALA A 681 -8.02 -3.53 -13.90
N MET A 682 -9.08 -2.71 -13.88
CA MET A 682 -9.41 -1.88 -12.72
C MET A 682 -9.99 -2.69 -11.57
N THR A 683 -10.80 -3.72 -11.84
CA THR A 683 -11.25 -4.64 -10.78
C THR A 683 -10.07 -5.39 -10.17
N GLU A 684 -9.11 -5.85 -10.98
CA GLU A 684 -7.88 -6.48 -10.48
C GLU A 684 -6.99 -5.48 -9.68
N ILE A 685 -6.98 -4.20 -10.07
CA ILE A 685 -6.34 -3.13 -9.30
C ILE A 685 -7.01 -2.96 -7.93
N GLN A 686 -8.34 -2.95 -7.86
CA GLN A 686 -9.08 -2.83 -6.59
C GLN A 686 -8.85 -4.03 -5.68
N GLU A 687 -8.85 -5.25 -6.21
CA GLU A 687 -8.48 -6.45 -5.46
C GLU A 687 -7.07 -6.35 -4.89
N TRP A 688 -6.09 -5.87 -5.67
CA TRP A 688 -4.73 -5.67 -5.17
C TRP A 688 -4.66 -4.58 -4.09
N ILE A 689 -5.29 -3.42 -4.32
CA ILE A 689 -5.37 -2.32 -3.34
C ILE A 689 -5.92 -2.87 -2.03
N TYR A 690 -7.03 -3.61 -2.08
CA TYR A 690 -7.62 -4.19 -0.88
C TYR A 690 -6.64 -5.12 -0.13
N ASN A 691 -5.99 -6.04 -0.86
CA ASN A 691 -5.05 -7.01 -0.28
C ASN A 691 -3.72 -6.41 0.23
N HIS A 692 -3.36 -5.17 -0.12
CA HIS A 692 -2.02 -4.61 0.15
C HIS A 692 -2.04 -3.23 0.84
N PHE A 693 -3.13 -2.47 0.70
CA PHE A 693 -3.26 -1.15 1.31
C PHE A 693 -3.44 -1.27 2.82
N ARG A 694 -2.52 -0.66 3.56
CA ARG A 694 -2.54 -0.60 5.03
C ARG A 694 -2.93 0.80 5.44
N PHE A 695 -4.03 0.95 6.17
CA PHE A 695 -4.38 2.24 6.76
C PHE A 695 -3.41 2.61 7.91
N TYR A 696 -3.29 3.90 8.25
CA TYR A 696 -2.34 4.38 9.26
C TYR A 696 -2.49 3.62 10.60
N GLY A 697 -1.41 2.92 11.02
CA GLY A 697 -1.41 2.09 12.22
C GLY A 697 -1.94 0.65 12.05
N GLN A 698 -2.56 0.30 10.92
CA GLN A 698 -2.80 -1.10 10.56
C GLN A 698 -1.48 -1.73 10.14
N VAL A 699 -1.09 -2.79 10.83
CA VAL A 699 0.17 -3.50 10.55
C VAL A 699 -0.02 -4.56 9.47
N GLU A 700 -1.23 -5.09 9.28
CA GLU A 700 -1.61 -5.95 8.15
C GLU A 700 -2.86 -5.39 7.44
N PRO A 701 -2.95 -5.52 6.10
CA PRO A 701 -4.17 -5.24 5.35
C PRO A 701 -5.20 -6.37 5.57
N LEU A 702 -6.49 -6.06 5.42
CA LEU A 702 -7.50 -7.12 5.34
C LEU A 702 -7.42 -7.79 3.97
N LYS A 703 -7.32 -9.12 3.91
CA LYS A 703 -7.17 -9.83 2.63
C LYS A 703 -8.53 -10.17 2.04
N LEU A 704 -8.67 -10.06 0.72
CA LEU A 704 -9.91 -10.41 0.02
C LEU A 704 -10.28 -11.88 0.24
N THR A 705 -9.28 -12.74 0.38
CA THR A 705 -9.45 -14.15 0.76
C THR A 705 -10.04 -14.32 2.16
N GLU A 706 -9.68 -13.45 3.11
CA GLU A 706 -10.23 -13.45 4.47
C GLU A 706 -11.69 -12.96 4.45
N LEU A 707 -12.01 -11.95 3.63
CA LEU A 707 -13.41 -11.55 3.40
C LEU A 707 -14.26 -12.62 2.73
N MET A 708 -13.75 -13.29 1.70
CA MET A 708 -14.48 -14.36 1.00
C MET A 708 -14.67 -15.59 1.89
N ALA A 709 -13.74 -15.85 2.83
CA ALA A 709 -13.92 -16.84 3.87
C ALA A 709 -15.00 -16.40 4.88
N LEU A 710 -14.92 -15.16 5.37
CA LEU A 710 -15.89 -14.55 6.28
C LEU A 710 -17.32 -14.56 5.71
N GLU A 711 -17.50 -14.22 4.42
CA GLU A 711 -18.82 -14.25 3.78
C GLU A 711 -19.39 -15.68 3.70
N ARG A 712 -18.54 -16.67 3.41
CA ARG A 712 -18.95 -18.07 3.36
C ARG A 712 -19.37 -18.57 4.74
N GLU A 713 -18.55 -18.31 5.75
CA GLU A 713 -18.82 -18.69 7.14
C GLU A 713 -20.08 -17.98 7.67
N TYR A 714 -20.23 -16.69 7.37
CA TYR A 714 -21.45 -15.92 7.65
C TYR A 714 -22.68 -16.58 7.03
N ARG A 715 -22.67 -16.88 5.73
CA ARG A 715 -23.79 -17.54 5.04
C ARG A 715 -24.13 -18.89 5.67
N GLU A 716 -23.14 -19.70 6.04
CA GLU A 716 -23.36 -20.98 6.73
C GLU A 716 -23.98 -20.81 8.12
N VAL A 717 -23.49 -19.87 8.93
CA VAL A 717 -23.97 -19.65 10.30
C VAL A 717 -25.38 -19.06 10.30
N ILE A 718 -25.63 -18.04 9.47
CA ILE A 718 -26.97 -17.45 9.32
C ILE A 718 -27.96 -18.49 8.76
N SER A 719 -27.56 -19.31 7.78
CA SER A 719 -28.43 -20.38 7.26
C SER A 719 -28.77 -21.44 8.32
N ARG A 720 -27.95 -21.66 9.35
CA ARG A 720 -28.28 -22.56 10.47
C ARG A 720 -29.21 -21.88 11.48
N LEU A 721 -29.00 -20.60 11.77
CA LEU A 721 -29.83 -19.82 12.72
C LEU A 721 -31.22 -19.51 12.17
N GLU A 722 -31.33 -19.23 10.88
CA GLU A 722 -32.60 -18.97 10.19
C GLU A 722 -33.21 -20.27 9.62
N GLY A 723 -32.49 -21.39 9.74
CA GLY A 723 -32.81 -22.72 9.23
C GLY A 723 -33.53 -23.68 10.18
N GLU A 724 -34.08 -23.22 11.31
CA GLU A 724 -35.14 -23.96 12.03
C GLU A 724 -36.48 -23.90 11.25
N GLY A 725 -36.43 -24.25 9.96
CA GLY A 725 -37.40 -23.85 8.95
C GLY A 725 -37.25 -24.62 7.63
N LEU A 726 -37.36 -25.95 7.70
CA LEU A 726 -37.49 -26.94 6.62
C LEU A 726 -36.19 -27.45 5.95
N ASP A 727 -35.95 -28.74 6.18
CA ASP A 727 -35.18 -29.67 5.34
C ASP A 727 -35.89 -29.86 3.97
N ASP A 728 -35.11 -30.14 2.92
CA ASP A 728 -35.59 -30.31 1.51
C ASP A 728 -36.59 -31.49 1.33
N ASP A 729 -36.71 -32.39 2.32
CA ASP A 729 -37.62 -33.54 2.35
C ASP A 729 -38.82 -33.39 3.31
N GLY A 730 -38.88 -32.31 4.12
CA GLY A 730 -40.10 -31.93 4.86
C GLY A 730 -40.53 -32.78 6.08
N GLU A 731 -39.62 -33.43 6.80
CA GLU A 731 -39.91 -34.10 8.09
C GLU A 731 -39.16 -33.43 9.27
N GLU A 732 -39.84 -33.21 10.41
CA GLU A 732 -39.24 -32.63 11.63
C GLU A 732 -38.17 -33.56 12.25
N MET A 733 -36.93 -33.06 12.38
CA MET A 733 -35.90 -33.71 13.20
C MET A 733 -36.12 -33.48 14.72
N PRO A 734 -35.65 -34.38 15.62
CA PRO A 734 -36.02 -34.34 17.03
C PRO A 734 -35.37 -33.17 17.78
N ARG A 735 -36.18 -32.41 18.52
CA ARG A 735 -35.72 -31.29 19.36
C ARG A 735 -34.61 -31.70 20.33
N VAL A 736 -33.48 -31.00 20.27
CA VAL A 736 -32.54 -30.96 21.40
C VAL A 736 -33.14 -30.08 22.48
N VAL A 737 -33.75 -30.71 23.49
CA VAL A 737 -34.25 -30.00 24.66
C VAL A 737 -33.06 -29.49 25.47
N GLY A 738 -32.84 -28.17 25.46
CA GLY A 738 -32.03 -27.52 26.48
C GLY A 738 -32.70 -27.73 27.84
N THR A 739 -31.97 -28.31 28.79
CA THR A 739 -32.47 -28.52 30.15
C THR A 739 -32.40 -27.24 30.95
N GLU A 740 -33.52 -26.52 31.04
CA GLU A 740 -33.81 -25.69 32.21
C GLU A 740 -34.09 -26.62 33.40
N GLU A 741 -33.41 -26.40 34.53
CA GLU A 741 -33.91 -26.79 35.86
C GLU A 741 -33.81 -25.57 36.79
N ASP A 742 -34.93 -25.26 37.45
CA ASP A 742 -35.12 -24.13 38.35
C ASP A 742 -34.44 -24.30 39.72
N GLY A 743 -34.18 -23.16 40.39
CA GLY A 743 -34.68 -23.02 41.77
C GLY A 743 -33.69 -23.06 42.95
N GLU A 744 -33.22 -21.86 43.33
CA GLU A 744 -33.09 -21.36 44.72
C GLU A 744 -32.30 -22.13 45.82
N ALA A 745 -31.25 -21.44 46.30
CA ALA A 745 -31.03 -21.01 47.70
C ALA A 745 -29.83 -21.55 48.52
N ALA A 746 -29.36 -20.61 49.37
CA ALA A 746 -28.47 -20.73 50.53
C ALA A 746 -26.94 -20.62 50.33
N ALA A 747 -26.36 -19.68 51.09
CA ALA A 747 -24.94 -19.37 51.15
C ALA A 747 -24.16 -20.32 52.06
N GLU A 748 -22.87 -20.55 51.76
CA GLU A 748 -21.73 -20.33 52.68
C GLU A 748 -20.36 -20.63 52.02
N GLY A 749 -19.36 -19.79 52.30
CA GLY A 749 -17.99 -20.25 52.63
C GLY A 749 -17.02 -20.79 51.55
N SER A 750 -15.96 -20.00 51.32
CA SER A 750 -14.56 -20.44 51.38
C SER A 750 -13.92 -21.32 50.27
N SER A 751 -13.04 -20.68 49.49
CA SER A 751 -11.68 -21.10 49.05
C SER A 751 -11.34 -22.56 48.65
N ARG A 752 -10.79 -22.69 47.41
CA ARG A 752 -9.65 -23.54 46.91
C ARG A 752 -9.85 -23.80 45.41
N LEU A 753 -8.93 -23.39 44.53
CA LEU A 753 -7.66 -24.03 44.12
C LEU A 753 -7.84 -25.29 43.25
N PHE A 754 -7.13 -25.29 42.11
CA PHE A 754 -6.95 -26.35 41.09
C PHE A 754 -6.79 -27.78 41.66
N PRO A 755 -7.25 -28.82 40.94
CA PRO A 755 -6.46 -29.49 39.87
C PRO A 755 -7.31 -29.93 38.64
N ASP A 756 -6.79 -30.48 37.54
CA ASP A 756 -5.41 -30.80 37.07
C ASP A 756 -5.39 -30.64 35.53
#